data_AF-A0A924DQZ7-F1
#
_entry.id   AF-A0A924DQZ7-F1
#
_cell.length_a   1.000
_cell.length_b   1.000
_cell.length_c   1.000
_cell.angle_alpha   90.00
_cell.angle_beta   90.00
_cell.angle_gamma   90.00
#
_symmetry.space_group_name_H-M   'P 1'
#
loop_
_entity.id
_entity.type
_entity.pdbx_description
1 polymer ?
#
loop_
_entity_poly.entity_id
_entity_poly.type
_entity_poly.pdbx_seq_one_letter_code
_entity_poly.pdbx_strand_id
1 'polypeptide(L)'
;MGITLIIVMSMLAFIINIGLFVKAKINLQNATDAAAFSGAATQARQLTNIAYANWELRNTYKEWMFKYYVLGQLGLVPYNLRDDKISGKQTVNFILPTPPISGITDFDKYNIPSICIHNNSKTNICPIYALPGIPRFPAIGVAGISEIHEAFVNKLVEEKGKDCSRRSRANFLTALTWAYGAGGGVSMPDAPLIATNRPGAWPEALELAFRIRNLEMIVNRPPVADIKLSNVKQFQGQAEEIGFNERPMKAFWSAYRNLGGGAYKNNNVNSTGGSVEELSFNLSLTELSPQPFDAKQNGDSVSSFLIPDNAIFPSGSGSPLHQKYFLDLQLMPVNLATMFSTFVDTANNNMGMDGVAMEATCGISKSALPVPGYIMGFTKNPEVLTYYAVKAESKFIGLFFPTGVSNSGIKLTAYAAAKPFGGRIGPKLFAYTGGDQATVEARGDINRRTSSYINGLQIEVIAAAGFKPGMPIPSSSNFWVNDSNPVIGGVPGTGKPVFFGIPNMIYDFVDESDLVTQRASSGKVQQIVPIPIANQAPKETLGLYHAPQLRALRASIGVLNPGTSMTGDEVLKSIVRARRPTKYDVINYLVPDFREVPDKNNAAPMVQRLNSISGVGFAYKLFAPLMGPNLLYKTPDDVKSVITKYIDTNGPAVDAYLSSLLGVANSIFNLATQGDNKDAARSIHTNAGTTSQTPALLIPAPSSDPGCKTDLASKFNHFFVAEYTGCDIIPLKKMMIEYISNASTNAAGLDKSLYYIGYYFNEPGSDLNLKPEQLMTAYYPGPRQGTRKDGSGIADHPLNINSADSESYSTKRNYYSTKFFQMAKVLDSVPSGGSGIKDYQNQPALRESDKEFPADLNGVIQMKNPLKYSEVGNNTYFLDF
;
A
#
# COMPACT_ATOMS: atom_id res chain seq x y z
N MET A 1 2.08 -83.85 10.48
CA MET A 1 2.04 -83.08 9.21
C MET A 1 0.96 -82.01 9.19
N GLY A 2 -0.29 -82.29 9.58
CA GLY A 2 -1.35 -81.26 9.58
C GLY A 2 -1.07 -80.03 10.46
N ILE A 3 -0.57 -80.23 11.68
CA ILE A 3 -0.22 -79.13 12.60
C ILE A 3 0.91 -78.25 12.04
N THR A 4 1.93 -78.87 11.45
CA THR A 4 3.05 -78.15 10.83
C THR A 4 2.61 -77.31 9.64
N LEU A 5 1.69 -77.81 8.82
CA LEU A 5 1.16 -77.10 7.65
C LEU A 5 0.27 -75.91 8.07
N ILE A 6 -0.51 -76.07 9.16
CA ILE A 6 -1.31 -74.98 9.76
C ILE A 6 -0.40 -73.87 10.31
N ILE A 7 0.70 -74.23 10.99
CA ILE A 7 1.67 -73.25 11.51
C ILE A 7 2.33 -72.47 10.37
N VAL A 8 2.78 -73.16 9.32
CA VAL A 8 3.42 -72.52 8.15
C VAL A 8 2.43 -71.61 7.42
N MET A 9 1.18 -72.05 7.20
CA MET A 9 0.15 -71.21 6.58
C MET A 9 -0.23 -69.99 7.44
N SER A 10 -0.31 -70.15 8.76
CA SER A 10 -0.58 -69.04 9.69
C SER A 10 0.55 -68.01 9.67
N MET A 11 1.82 -68.46 9.67
CA MET A 11 2.98 -67.57 9.56
C MET A 11 3.03 -66.86 8.20
N LEU A 12 2.74 -67.55 7.11
CA LEU A 12 2.69 -66.96 5.78
C LEU A 12 1.59 -65.88 5.68
N ALA A 13 0.39 -66.19 6.17
CA ALA A 13 -0.72 -65.25 6.23
C ALA A 13 -0.39 -64.01 7.07
N PHE A 14 0.29 -64.20 8.20
CA PHE A 14 0.75 -63.11 9.07
C PHE A 14 1.77 -62.20 8.36
N ILE A 15 2.80 -62.76 7.72
CA ILE A 15 3.82 -62.00 6.99
C ILE A 15 3.18 -61.20 5.85
N ILE A 16 2.26 -61.82 5.10
CA ILE A 16 1.55 -61.15 4.00
C ILE A 16 0.69 -60.00 4.54
N ASN A 17 -0.06 -60.20 5.62
CA ASN A 17 -0.90 -59.16 6.22
C ASN A 17 -0.07 -57.97 6.73
N ILE A 18 1.08 -58.22 7.38
CA ILE A 18 1.98 -57.15 7.82
C ILE A 18 2.54 -56.38 6.62
N GLY A 19 2.99 -57.07 5.58
CA GLY A 19 3.51 -56.43 4.37
C GLY A 19 2.46 -55.52 3.70
N LEU A 20 1.22 -56.00 3.58
CA LEU A 20 0.11 -55.21 3.04
C LEU A 20 -0.27 -54.03 3.95
N PHE A 21 -0.25 -54.22 5.27
CA PHE A 21 -0.53 -53.18 6.25
C PHE A 21 0.52 -52.05 6.20
N VAL A 22 1.81 -52.40 6.19
CA VAL A 22 2.92 -51.42 6.08
C VAL A 22 2.82 -50.66 4.76
N LYS A 23 2.56 -51.35 3.64
CA LYS A 23 2.34 -50.72 2.34
C LYS A 23 1.16 -49.74 2.38
N ALA A 24 0.03 -50.14 2.98
CA ALA A 24 -1.14 -49.28 3.13
C ALA A 24 -0.84 -48.03 3.96
N LYS A 25 -0.07 -48.15 5.05
CA LYS A 25 0.37 -47.03 5.89
C LYS A 25 1.30 -46.07 5.14
N ILE A 26 2.29 -46.57 4.40
CA ILE A 26 3.19 -45.75 3.57
C ILE A 26 2.41 -45.00 2.49
N ASN A 27 1.48 -45.70 1.81
CA ASN A 27 0.64 -45.07 0.79
C ASN A 27 -0.25 -43.97 1.37
N LEU A 28 -0.82 -44.19 2.57
CA LEU A 28 -1.61 -43.16 3.25
C LEU A 28 -0.74 -41.96 3.65
N GLN A 29 0.49 -42.19 4.14
CA GLN A 29 1.40 -41.09 4.47
C GLN A 29 1.76 -40.26 3.23
N ASN A 30 2.17 -40.90 2.13
CA ASN A 30 2.47 -40.22 0.86
C ASN A 30 1.27 -39.41 0.33
N ALA A 31 0.07 -39.96 0.44
CA ALA A 31 -1.17 -39.24 0.09
C ALA A 31 -1.40 -38.02 0.99
N THR A 32 -1.14 -38.14 2.29
CA THR A 32 -1.30 -37.06 3.28
C THR A 32 -0.28 -35.94 3.05
N ASP A 33 0.97 -36.30 2.75
CA ASP A 33 2.03 -35.35 2.40
C ASP A 33 1.67 -34.60 1.10
N ALA A 34 1.18 -35.31 0.09
CA ALA A 34 0.73 -34.68 -1.15
C ALA A 34 -0.48 -33.76 -0.95
N ALA A 35 -1.40 -34.07 -0.02
CA ALA A 35 -2.50 -33.17 0.36
C ALA A 35 -2.00 -31.91 1.07
N ALA A 36 -1.11 -32.06 2.06
CA ALA A 36 -0.51 -30.92 2.77
C ALA A 36 0.21 -29.99 1.79
N PHE A 37 1.02 -30.55 0.90
CA PHE A 37 1.73 -29.78 -0.12
C PHE A 37 0.77 -29.04 -1.06
N SER A 38 -0.26 -29.73 -1.56
CA SER A 38 -1.24 -29.14 -2.48
C SER A 38 -2.04 -28.00 -1.85
N GLY A 39 -2.51 -28.16 -0.61
CA GLY A 39 -3.21 -27.10 0.11
C GLY A 39 -2.31 -25.90 0.40
N ALA A 40 -1.08 -26.11 0.87
CA ALA A 40 -0.12 -25.02 1.07
C ALA A 40 0.26 -24.32 -0.26
N ALA A 41 0.27 -25.03 -1.38
CA ALA A 41 0.48 -24.43 -2.71
C ALA A 41 -0.67 -23.50 -3.15
N THR A 42 -1.91 -23.82 -2.79
CA THR A 42 -3.03 -22.88 -3.03
C THR A 42 -2.90 -21.60 -2.21
N GLN A 43 -2.50 -21.70 -0.94
CA GLN A 43 -2.20 -20.54 -0.10
C GLN A 43 -1.04 -19.71 -0.70
N ALA A 44 0.04 -20.35 -1.15
CA ALA A 44 1.17 -19.68 -1.81
C ALA A 44 0.73 -18.86 -3.05
N ARG A 45 -0.16 -19.43 -3.87
CA ARG A 45 -0.76 -18.74 -5.02
C ARG A 45 -1.58 -17.51 -4.62
N GLN A 46 -2.38 -17.63 -3.57
CA GLN A 46 -3.20 -16.51 -3.07
C GLN A 46 -2.32 -15.40 -2.47
N LEU A 47 -1.28 -15.75 -1.72
CA LEU A 47 -0.29 -14.79 -1.20
C LEU A 47 0.44 -14.05 -2.33
N THR A 48 0.70 -14.72 -3.46
CA THR A 48 1.28 -14.10 -4.65
C THR A 48 0.35 -13.01 -5.23
N ASN A 49 -0.95 -13.29 -5.34
CA ASN A 49 -1.93 -12.30 -5.80
C ASN A 49 -2.01 -11.09 -4.86
N ILE A 50 -1.95 -11.31 -3.53
CA ILE A 50 -1.91 -10.25 -2.53
C ILE A 50 -0.65 -9.39 -2.70
N ALA A 51 0.52 -10.02 -2.88
CA ALA A 51 1.78 -9.31 -3.06
C ALA A 51 1.78 -8.47 -4.35
N TYR A 52 1.17 -8.96 -5.44
CA TYR A 52 0.97 -8.18 -6.67
C TYR A 52 0.05 -6.97 -6.47
N ALA A 53 -1.07 -7.14 -5.75
CA ALA A 53 -1.94 -6.02 -5.43
C ALA A 53 -1.23 -4.98 -4.54
N ASN A 54 -0.38 -5.42 -3.61
CA ASN A 54 0.42 -4.53 -2.77
C ASN A 54 1.55 -3.82 -3.55
N TRP A 55 2.08 -4.44 -4.61
CA TRP A 55 2.97 -3.77 -5.55
C TRP A 55 2.23 -2.70 -6.37
N GLU A 56 0.95 -2.93 -6.72
CA GLU A 56 0.14 -1.88 -7.35
C GLU A 56 -0.15 -0.70 -6.41
N LEU A 57 -0.34 -0.93 -5.10
CA LEU A 57 -0.39 0.17 -4.12
C LEU A 57 0.89 1.03 -4.17
N ARG A 58 2.05 0.39 -4.30
CA ARG A 58 3.32 1.09 -4.52
C ARG A 58 3.32 1.85 -5.84
N ASN A 59 2.83 1.27 -6.93
CA ASN A 59 2.75 1.97 -8.23
C ASN A 59 1.86 3.21 -8.18
N THR A 60 0.72 3.15 -7.48
CA THR A 60 -0.15 4.31 -7.21
C THR A 60 0.61 5.40 -6.45
N TYR A 61 1.38 5.04 -5.42
CA TYR A 61 2.21 5.99 -4.69
C TYR A 61 3.32 6.62 -5.56
N LYS A 62 4.00 5.82 -6.40
CA LYS A 62 4.99 6.33 -7.37
C LYS A 62 4.37 7.33 -8.35
N GLU A 63 3.19 7.03 -8.88
CA GLU A 63 2.45 7.94 -9.76
C GLU A 63 2.12 9.26 -9.05
N TRP A 64 1.67 9.19 -7.79
CA TRP A 64 1.37 10.40 -7.02
C TRP A 64 2.62 11.24 -6.73
N MET A 65 3.73 10.60 -6.35
CA MET A 65 5.00 11.29 -6.12
C MET A 65 5.59 11.87 -7.42
N PHE A 66 5.40 11.20 -8.56
CA PHE A 66 5.75 11.74 -9.86
C PHE A 66 4.94 13.01 -10.19
N LYS A 67 3.61 12.97 -9.97
CA LYS A 67 2.74 14.14 -10.13
C LYS A 67 3.22 15.27 -9.21
N TYR A 68 3.52 14.98 -7.95
CA TYR A 68 3.90 15.97 -6.95
C TYR A 68 5.31 16.57 -7.16
N TYR A 69 6.36 15.74 -7.20
CA TYR A 69 7.77 16.17 -7.25
C TYR A 69 8.25 16.53 -8.65
N VAL A 70 7.59 16.05 -9.71
CA VAL A 70 8.03 16.29 -11.08
C VAL A 70 7.04 17.16 -11.83
N LEU A 71 5.79 16.72 -12.03
CA LEU A 71 4.81 17.49 -12.81
C LEU A 71 4.45 18.82 -12.14
N GLY A 72 4.22 18.80 -10.81
CA GLY A 72 3.92 20.00 -10.02
C GLY A 72 5.09 20.99 -9.94
N GLN A 73 6.30 20.53 -10.27
CA GLN A 73 7.53 21.33 -10.28
C GLN A 73 7.93 21.76 -11.70
N LEU A 74 7.15 21.43 -12.74
CA LEU A 74 7.47 21.83 -14.12
C LEU A 74 7.52 23.36 -14.30
N GLY A 75 6.68 24.09 -13.55
CA GLY A 75 6.75 25.54 -13.45
C GLY A 75 8.05 26.07 -12.83
N LEU A 76 8.94 25.22 -12.31
CA LEU A 76 10.19 25.61 -11.65
C LEU A 76 11.43 25.15 -12.44
N VAL A 77 11.24 24.65 -13.68
CA VAL A 77 12.24 23.92 -14.47
C VAL A 77 13.47 24.70 -14.96
N PRO A 78 13.53 26.04 -15.13
CA PRO A 78 14.84 26.64 -15.37
C PRO A 78 15.77 26.53 -14.15
N TYR A 79 15.23 26.28 -12.95
CA TYR A 79 15.94 26.46 -11.68
C TYR A 79 16.18 25.15 -10.93
N ASN A 80 15.12 24.38 -10.63
CA ASN A 80 15.21 23.29 -9.64
C ASN A 80 15.27 21.90 -10.28
N LEU A 81 14.70 21.75 -11.48
CA LEU A 81 14.61 20.45 -12.18
C LEU A 81 15.48 20.33 -13.44
N ARG A 82 16.31 21.31 -13.77
CA ARG A 82 17.20 21.24 -14.94
C ARG A 82 18.31 20.20 -14.73
N ASP A 83 18.69 19.48 -15.79
CA ASP A 83 19.67 18.37 -15.69
C ASP A 83 21.02 18.81 -15.10
N ASP A 84 21.55 19.96 -15.50
CA ASP A 84 22.78 20.54 -14.98
C ASP A 84 22.68 20.98 -13.50
N LYS A 85 21.47 21.15 -12.96
CA LYS A 85 21.25 21.54 -11.56
C LYS A 85 21.10 20.34 -10.63
N ILE A 86 20.79 19.17 -11.18
CA ILE A 86 20.65 17.89 -10.46
C ILE A 86 21.87 16.98 -10.68
N SER A 87 22.45 16.99 -11.88
CA SER A 87 23.58 16.14 -12.25
C SER A 87 24.84 16.51 -11.45
N GLY A 88 25.54 15.50 -10.94
CA GLY A 88 26.74 15.68 -10.12
C GLY A 88 26.50 16.19 -8.70
N LYS A 89 25.25 16.43 -8.27
CA LYS A 89 24.91 16.80 -6.89
C LYS A 89 24.41 15.61 -6.09
N GLN A 90 24.57 15.70 -4.77
CA GLN A 90 23.99 14.74 -3.82
C GLN A 90 22.57 15.15 -3.38
N THR A 91 22.30 16.46 -3.22
CA THR A 91 21.02 16.98 -2.73
C THR A 91 20.26 17.78 -3.77
N VAL A 92 18.93 17.79 -3.64
CA VAL A 92 18.01 18.60 -4.44
C VAL A 92 17.61 19.85 -3.66
N ASN A 93 17.51 20.98 -4.38
CA ASN A 93 17.04 22.24 -3.83
C ASN A 93 15.67 22.61 -4.42
N PHE A 94 14.66 22.71 -3.54
CA PHE A 94 13.30 23.17 -3.81
C PHE A 94 13.02 24.57 -3.25
N ILE A 95 14.03 25.26 -2.73
CA ILE A 95 13.94 26.64 -2.28
C ILE A 95 13.69 27.53 -3.49
N LEU A 96 12.74 28.46 -3.36
CA LEU A 96 12.45 29.43 -4.41
C LEU A 96 13.56 30.51 -4.46
N PRO A 97 14.10 30.83 -5.65
CA PRO A 97 15.10 31.88 -5.77
C PRO A 97 14.48 33.25 -5.46
N THR A 98 15.21 34.05 -4.69
CA THR A 98 14.87 35.44 -4.41
C THR A 98 15.38 36.31 -5.57
N PRO A 99 14.52 37.11 -6.23
CA PRO A 99 15.00 38.03 -7.26
C PRO A 99 15.90 39.10 -6.62
N PRO A 100 17.01 39.52 -7.28
CA PRO A 100 17.91 40.53 -6.76
C PRO A 100 17.27 41.93 -6.88
N ILE A 101 16.35 42.23 -5.96
CA ILE A 101 15.64 43.50 -5.88
C ILE A 101 16.12 44.22 -4.62
N SER A 102 16.56 45.47 -4.76
CA SER A 102 16.98 46.32 -3.63
C SER A 102 15.85 46.43 -2.61
N GLY A 103 16.13 46.11 -1.34
CA GLY A 103 15.16 46.15 -0.24
C GLY A 103 14.45 44.84 0.10
N ILE A 104 14.61 43.75 -0.68
CA ILE A 104 14.09 42.41 -0.32
C ILE A 104 15.19 41.61 0.37
N THR A 105 15.05 41.42 1.69
CA THR A 105 15.97 40.59 2.50
C THR A 105 15.39 39.24 2.91
N ASP A 106 14.06 39.06 2.81
CA ASP A 106 13.38 37.80 3.12
C ASP A 106 13.46 36.82 1.93
N PHE A 107 13.49 35.51 2.23
CA PHE A 107 13.63 34.44 1.26
C PHE A 107 12.91 33.16 1.74
N ASP A 108 12.73 32.19 0.84
CA ASP A 108 12.14 30.90 1.18
C ASP A 108 13.11 30.07 2.04
N LYS A 109 12.76 29.92 3.32
CA LYS A 109 13.61 29.23 4.30
C LYS A 109 13.49 27.71 4.26
N TYR A 110 12.51 27.15 3.54
CA TYR A 110 12.15 25.75 3.67
C TYR A 110 12.29 25.00 2.35
N ASN A 111 13.19 24.02 2.34
CA ASN A 111 13.41 23.12 1.21
C ASN A 111 12.24 22.13 1.07
N ILE A 112 11.13 22.61 0.53
CA ILE A 112 9.88 21.84 0.40
C ILE A 112 9.43 21.90 -1.08
N PRO A 113 9.16 20.77 -1.74
CA PRO A 113 8.54 20.75 -3.06
C PRO A 113 7.11 21.29 -2.97
N SER A 114 6.65 21.99 -3.99
CA SER A 114 5.29 22.53 -4.05
C SER A 114 4.68 22.42 -5.45
N ILE A 115 3.38 22.15 -5.52
CA ILE A 115 2.65 22.13 -6.79
C ILE A 115 2.42 23.58 -7.23
N CYS A 116 3.09 23.99 -8.31
CA CYS A 116 2.90 25.27 -8.94
C CYS A 116 2.70 25.11 -10.45
N ILE A 117 1.47 25.34 -10.90
CA ILE A 117 1.07 25.27 -12.29
C ILE A 117 0.80 26.68 -12.79
N HIS A 118 1.52 27.05 -13.84
CA HIS A 118 1.37 28.33 -14.48
C HIS A 118 1.34 28.16 -16.01
N ASN A 119 0.14 27.90 -16.52
CA ASN A 119 -0.08 27.69 -17.96
C ASN A 119 -0.42 29.00 -18.67
N ASN A 120 -0.01 29.10 -19.93
CA ASN A 120 -0.50 30.09 -20.90
C ASN A 120 -0.13 31.56 -20.64
N SER A 121 1.05 31.84 -20.06
CA SER A 121 1.59 33.20 -19.96
C SER A 121 3.03 33.28 -20.46
N LYS A 122 3.45 34.46 -20.94
CA LYS A 122 4.81 34.73 -21.40
C LYS A 122 5.84 34.77 -20.26
N THR A 123 5.40 34.92 -19.01
CA THR A 123 6.27 35.10 -17.84
C THR A 123 5.85 34.16 -16.71
N ASN A 124 6.71 33.20 -16.39
CA ASN A 124 6.44 32.22 -15.36
C ASN A 124 6.68 32.79 -13.95
N ILE A 125 5.64 32.85 -13.12
CA ILE A 125 5.72 33.39 -11.76
C ILE A 125 6.05 32.35 -10.69
N CYS A 126 5.91 31.06 -11.00
CA CYS A 126 6.22 29.98 -10.06
C CYS A 126 7.63 30.06 -9.45
N PRO A 127 8.70 30.39 -10.20
CA PRO A 127 10.04 30.42 -9.64
C PRO A 127 10.34 31.66 -8.80
N ILE A 128 9.44 32.64 -8.69
CA ILE A 128 9.76 33.93 -8.07
C ILE A 128 9.22 33.97 -6.64
N TYR A 129 10.09 34.05 -5.64
CA TYR A 129 9.70 34.10 -4.22
C TYR A 129 8.67 35.20 -3.89
N ALA A 130 8.86 36.40 -4.42
CA ALA A 130 7.95 37.52 -4.25
C ALA A 130 7.90 38.37 -5.52
N LEU A 131 6.69 38.66 -6.00
CA LEU A 131 6.48 39.62 -7.07
C LEU A 131 6.42 41.03 -6.48
N PRO A 132 7.26 41.98 -6.94
CA PRO A 132 7.23 43.35 -6.44
C PRO A 132 5.87 43.99 -6.68
N GLY A 133 5.46 44.86 -5.76
CA GLY A 133 4.20 45.58 -5.77
C GLY A 133 4.11 46.61 -6.88
N ILE A 134 2.96 47.25 -7.00
CA ILE A 134 2.80 48.43 -7.86
C ILE A 134 3.24 49.66 -7.03
N PRO A 135 4.19 50.47 -7.52
CA PRO A 135 4.62 51.67 -6.81
C PRO A 135 3.52 52.74 -6.83
N ARG A 136 3.21 53.33 -5.68
CA ARG A 136 2.37 54.53 -5.61
C ARG A 136 3.24 55.77 -5.73
N PHE A 137 3.09 56.53 -6.81
CA PHE A 137 3.73 57.85 -6.88
C PHE A 137 2.95 58.84 -6.00
N PRO A 138 3.63 59.68 -5.20
CA PRO A 138 2.95 60.72 -4.43
C PRO A 138 2.14 61.61 -5.37
N ALA A 139 0.87 61.87 -5.00
CA ALA A 139 -0.03 62.69 -5.80
C ALA A 139 0.61 64.04 -6.12
N ILE A 140 0.90 64.28 -7.40
CA ILE A 140 1.31 65.60 -7.87
C ILE A 140 0.09 66.48 -7.66
N GLY A 141 0.18 67.51 -6.83
CA GLY A 141 -0.94 68.30 -6.30
C GLY A 141 -1.73 69.11 -7.34
N VAL A 142 -2.34 68.43 -8.32
CA VAL A 142 -3.18 68.98 -9.37
C VAL A 142 -4.57 68.32 -9.24
N ALA A 143 -5.52 69.07 -8.69
CA ALA A 143 -6.88 68.61 -8.48
C ALA A 143 -7.51 68.07 -9.78
N GLY A 144 -8.06 66.85 -9.72
CA GLY A 144 -8.70 66.15 -10.85
C GLY A 144 -7.84 65.07 -11.52
N ILE A 145 -6.50 65.18 -11.53
CA ILE A 145 -5.60 64.15 -12.09
C ILE A 145 -5.21 63.14 -11.01
N SER A 146 -5.03 63.60 -9.77
CA SER A 146 -4.70 62.77 -8.61
C SER A 146 -5.76 61.70 -8.35
N GLU A 147 -7.04 62.07 -8.44
CA GLU A 147 -8.19 61.19 -8.16
C GLU A 147 -8.35 60.09 -9.23
N ILE A 148 -8.13 60.43 -10.51
CA ILE A 148 -8.15 59.48 -11.62
C ILE A 148 -6.94 58.54 -11.57
N HIS A 149 -5.76 59.05 -11.21
CA HIS A 149 -4.55 58.25 -11.06
C HIS A 149 -4.66 57.26 -9.89
N GLU A 150 -5.13 57.70 -8.73
CA GLU A 150 -5.37 56.83 -7.57
C GLU A 150 -6.45 55.77 -7.87
N ALA A 151 -7.54 56.13 -8.55
CA ALA A 151 -8.56 55.17 -8.97
C ALA A 151 -8.02 54.13 -9.96
N PHE A 152 -7.15 54.54 -10.89
CA PHE A 152 -6.48 53.62 -11.82
C PHE A 152 -5.50 52.68 -11.10
N VAL A 153 -4.69 53.21 -10.18
CA VAL A 153 -3.74 52.42 -9.38
C VAL A 153 -4.48 51.43 -8.48
N ASN A 154 -5.55 51.85 -7.81
CA ASN A 154 -6.41 50.97 -7.00
C ASN A 154 -6.99 49.82 -7.85
N LYS A 155 -7.46 50.12 -9.07
CA LYS A 155 -7.98 49.09 -9.99
C LYS A 155 -6.88 48.12 -10.45
N LEU A 156 -5.66 48.61 -10.68
CA LEU A 156 -4.51 47.78 -11.06
C LEU A 156 -4.08 46.85 -9.91
N VAL A 157 -4.08 47.37 -8.67
CA VAL A 157 -3.85 46.63 -7.42
C VAL A 157 -4.91 45.55 -7.24
N GLU A 158 -6.19 45.88 -7.43
CA GLU A 158 -7.32 44.94 -7.33
C GLU A 158 -7.23 43.80 -8.36
N GLU A 159 -6.98 44.12 -9.64
CA GLU A 159 -6.84 43.10 -10.68
C GLU A 159 -5.62 42.19 -10.46
N LYS A 160 -4.52 42.75 -9.93
CA LYS A 160 -3.33 41.96 -9.56
C LYS A 160 -3.61 41.01 -8.39
N GLY A 161 -4.30 41.48 -7.35
CA GLY A 161 -4.72 40.64 -6.21
C GLY A 161 -5.66 39.50 -6.64
N LYS A 162 -6.61 39.78 -7.55
CA LYS A 162 -7.50 38.77 -8.13
C LYS A 162 -6.75 37.70 -8.93
N ASP A 163 -5.74 38.08 -9.72
CA ASP A 163 -4.93 37.11 -10.47
C ASP A 163 -4.11 36.19 -9.53
N CYS A 164 -3.52 36.75 -8.47
CA CYS A 164 -2.79 35.96 -7.46
C CYS A 164 -3.71 34.95 -6.73
N SER A 165 -4.89 35.39 -6.32
CA SER A 165 -5.95 34.54 -5.73
C SER A 165 -6.40 33.41 -6.69
N ARG A 166 -6.68 33.74 -7.96
CA ARG A 166 -7.10 32.76 -8.97
C ARG A 166 -6.07 31.65 -9.18
N ARG A 167 -4.77 31.98 -9.10
CA ARG A 167 -3.68 31.02 -9.26
C ARG A 167 -3.51 30.11 -8.05
N SER A 168 -3.64 30.65 -6.84
CA SER A 168 -3.70 29.85 -5.61
C SER A 168 -4.81 28.80 -5.68
N ARG A 169 -5.99 29.18 -6.20
CA ARG A 169 -7.10 28.26 -6.44
C ARG A 169 -6.76 27.15 -7.43
N ALA A 170 -6.12 27.47 -8.56
CA ALA A 170 -5.75 26.46 -9.55
C ALA A 170 -4.75 25.42 -9.00
N ASN A 171 -3.76 25.87 -8.22
CA ASN A 171 -2.79 25.00 -7.56
C ASN A 171 -3.45 24.10 -6.51
N PHE A 172 -4.34 24.65 -5.69
CA PHE A 172 -5.14 23.89 -4.72
C PHE A 172 -5.99 22.81 -5.39
N LEU A 173 -6.76 23.16 -6.42
CA LEU A 173 -7.62 22.21 -7.13
C LEU A 173 -6.82 21.12 -7.83
N THR A 174 -5.63 21.43 -8.34
CA THR A 174 -4.74 20.42 -8.93
C THR A 174 -4.24 19.44 -7.87
N ALA A 175 -3.76 19.95 -6.73
CA ALA A 175 -3.33 19.12 -5.62
C ALA A 175 -4.47 18.21 -5.15
N LEU A 176 -5.68 18.77 -5.01
CA LEU A 176 -6.88 18.05 -4.60
C LEU A 176 -7.27 16.96 -5.61
N THR A 177 -7.21 17.27 -6.91
CA THR A 177 -7.52 16.30 -7.98
C THR A 177 -6.50 15.16 -8.04
N TRP A 178 -5.21 15.44 -7.88
CA TRP A 178 -4.18 14.39 -7.88
C TRP A 178 -4.23 13.48 -6.64
N ALA A 179 -4.69 14.01 -5.50
CA ALA A 179 -4.89 13.22 -4.30
C ALA A 179 -6.21 12.43 -4.33
N TYR A 180 -7.33 13.05 -4.73
CA TYR A 180 -8.68 12.54 -4.49
C TYR A 180 -9.57 12.35 -5.72
N GLY A 181 -9.16 12.77 -6.92
CA GLY A 181 -10.03 12.74 -8.10
C GLY A 181 -10.53 11.34 -8.49
N ALA A 182 -11.77 11.22 -8.98
CA ALA A 182 -12.31 9.93 -9.47
C ALA A 182 -11.73 9.47 -10.83
N GLY A 183 -10.97 10.31 -11.53
CA GLY A 183 -10.43 10.02 -12.87
C GLY A 183 -11.46 10.19 -14.00
N GLY A 184 -11.09 9.78 -15.22
CA GLY A 184 -11.99 9.82 -16.38
C GLY A 184 -12.27 11.21 -16.96
N GLY A 185 -11.46 12.22 -16.63
CA GLY A 185 -11.64 13.59 -17.11
C GLY A 185 -12.73 14.39 -16.38
N VAL A 186 -13.37 13.79 -15.36
CA VAL A 186 -14.29 14.50 -14.46
C VAL A 186 -13.45 15.43 -13.58
N SER A 187 -13.31 16.68 -14.01
CA SER A 187 -12.56 17.70 -13.28
C SER A 187 -13.46 18.41 -12.27
N MET A 188 -12.88 18.79 -11.13
CA MET A 188 -13.42 19.90 -10.37
C MET A 188 -13.40 21.16 -11.27
N PRO A 189 -14.49 21.94 -11.36
CA PRO A 189 -14.54 23.12 -12.19
C PRO A 189 -13.42 24.10 -11.85
N ASP A 190 -12.87 24.73 -12.88
CA ASP A 190 -11.67 25.58 -12.86
C ASP A 190 -10.33 24.88 -12.55
N ALA A 191 -10.30 23.54 -12.38
CA ALA A 191 -9.05 22.80 -12.24
C ALA A 191 -8.35 22.64 -13.61
N PRO A 192 -7.02 22.87 -13.70
CA PRO A 192 -6.25 22.51 -14.88
C PRO A 192 -6.37 21.01 -15.20
N LEU A 193 -6.66 20.66 -16.46
CA LEU A 193 -6.74 19.27 -16.93
C LEU A 193 -5.34 18.65 -17.12
N ILE A 194 -4.56 18.58 -16.05
CA ILE A 194 -3.23 17.96 -16.06
C ILE A 194 -3.33 16.63 -15.33
N ALA A 195 -3.11 15.54 -16.06
CA ALA A 195 -3.12 14.17 -15.52
C ALA A 195 -4.42 13.76 -14.80
N THR A 196 -5.57 14.34 -15.18
CA THR A 196 -6.90 14.09 -14.61
C THR A 196 -7.61 12.86 -15.17
N ASN A 197 -7.06 12.24 -16.21
CA ASN A 197 -7.62 11.03 -16.84
C ASN A 197 -7.54 9.81 -15.92
N ARG A 198 -6.59 9.79 -14.98
CA ARG A 198 -6.39 8.70 -14.01
C ARG A 198 -6.96 9.10 -12.65
N PRO A 199 -7.43 8.13 -11.85
CA PRO A 199 -7.87 8.41 -10.49
C PRO A 199 -6.74 9.03 -9.64
N GLY A 200 -7.14 9.72 -8.59
CA GLY A 200 -6.26 10.22 -7.56
C GLY A 200 -5.68 9.08 -6.74
N ALA A 201 -4.59 9.37 -6.04
CA ALA A 201 -3.85 8.38 -5.26
C ALA A 201 -4.72 7.72 -4.16
N TRP A 202 -5.53 8.52 -3.45
CA TRP A 202 -6.32 8.05 -2.32
C TRP A 202 -7.47 7.12 -2.74
N PRO A 203 -8.31 7.44 -3.76
CA PRO A 203 -9.32 6.52 -4.27
C PRO A 203 -8.76 5.18 -4.75
N GLU A 204 -7.70 5.20 -5.57
CA GLU A 204 -7.08 3.99 -6.14
C GLU A 204 -6.44 3.13 -5.03
N ALA A 205 -5.81 3.76 -4.03
CA ALA A 205 -5.25 3.05 -2.89
C ALA A 205 -6.33 2.40 -2.01
N LEU A 206 -7.46 3.08 -1.80
CA LEU A 206 -8.57 2.52 -1.02
C LEU A 206 -9.25 1.35 -1.72
N GLU A 207 -9.45 1.42 -3.03
CA GLU A 207 -9.98 0.31 -3.82
C GLU A 207 -9.06 -0.93 -3.75
N LEU A 208 -7.76 -0.75 -3.96
CA LEU A 208 -6.78 -1.83 -3.83
C LEU A 208 -6.76 -2.43 -2.42
N ALA A 209 -6.96 -1.62 -1.39
CA ALA A 209 -7.08 -2.10 -0.02
C ALA A 209 -8.31 -2.99 0.21
N PHE A 210 -9.48 -2.62 -0.34
CA PHE A 210 -10.66 -3.48 -0.32
C PHE A 210 -10.43 -4.80 -1.05
N ARG A 211 -9.77 -4.76 -2.21
CA ARG A 211 -9.41 -5.96 -2.97
C ARG A 211 -8.46 -6.88 -2.19
N ILE A 212 -7.47 -6.31 -1.48
CA ILE A 212 -6.56 -7.09 -0.62
C ILE A 212 -7.30 -7.72 0.57
N ARG A 213 -8.25 -7.02 1.20
CA ARG A 213 -9.08 -7.60 2.28
C ARG A 213 -9.94 -8.77 1.81
N ASN A 214 -10.49 -8.70 0.59
CA ASN A 214 -11.17 -9.84 -0.03
C ASN A 214 -10.22 -11.02 -0.26
N LEU A 215 -9.01 -10.77 -0.77
CA LEU A 215 -8.01 -11.82 -0.96
C LEU A 215 -7.57 -12.44 0.38
N GLU A 216 -7.40 -11.63 1.43
CA GLU A 216 -7.10 -12.08 2.79
C GLU A 216 -8.21 -12.98 3.35
N MET A 217 -9.48 -12.61 3.13
CA MET A 217 -10.64 -13.46 3.48
C MET A 217 -10.54 -14.83 2.80
N ILE A 218 -10.21 -14.88 1.50
CA ILE A 218 -10.11 -16.15 0.76
C ILE A 218 -9.03 -17.06 1.36
N VAL A 219 -7.87 -16.51 1.75
CA VAL A 219 -6.80 -17.30 2.43
C VAL A 219 -7.27 -17.82 3.78
N ASN A 220 -7.99 -16.98 4.54
CA ASN A 220 -8.49 -17.28 5.88
C ASN A 220 -9.78 -18.10 5.91
N ARG A 221 -10.21 -18.67 4.78
CA ARG A 221 -11.33 -19.61 4.76
C ARG A 221 -11.20 -20.63 5.91
N PRO A 222 -12.24 -20.84 6.73
CA PRO A 222 -12.18 -21.75 7.86
C PRO A 222 -11.76 -23.18 7.46
N PRO A 223 -11.05 -23.91 8.35
CA PRO A 223 -10.70 -25.32 8.16
C PRO A 223 -11.96 -26.21 8.05
N VAL A 224 -11.92 -27.23 7.19
CA VAL A 224 -13.01 -28.22 7.01
C VAL A 224 -12.66 -29.54 7.69
N ALA A 225 -13.56 -30.00 8.56
CA ALA A 225 -13.34 -31.20 9.35
C ALA A 225 -13.57 -32.52 8.60
N ASP A 226 -14.49 -32.57 7.62
CA ASP A 226 -14.86 -33.83 6.96
C ASP A 226 -14.94 -33.68 5.43
N ILE A 227 -13.89 -34.12 4.72
CA ILE A 227 -13.80 -34.12 3.26
C ILE A 227 -13.68 -35.57 2.77
N LYS A 228 -14.67 -36.01 2.00
CA LYS A 228 -14.82 -37.38 1.48
C LYS A 228 -15.17 -37.35 0.00
N LEU A 229 -15.03 -38.48 -0.68
CA LEU A 229 -15.38 -38.60 -2.10
C LEU A 229 -16.87 -38.26 -2.37
N SER A 230 -17.76 -38.55 -1.42
CA SER A 230 -19.20 -38.28 -1.52
C SER A 230 -19.55 -36.79 -1.46
N ASN A 231 -18.80 -35.99 -0.70
CA ASN A 231 -19.09 -34.57 -0.48
C ASN A 231 -18.16 -33.61 -1.26
N VAL A 232 -17.01 -34.08 -1.77
CA VAL A 232 -16.04 -33.21 -2.44
C VAL A 232 -16.63 -32.42 -3.62
N LYS A 233 -17.59 -33.02 -4.34
CA LYS A 233 -18.30 -32.37 -5.45
C LYS A 233 -19.20 -31.21 -4.99
N GLN A 234 -19.70 -31.23 -3.76
CA GLN A 234 -20.52 -30.15 -3.21
C GLN A 234 -19.70 -28.87 -3.00
N PHE A 235 -18.41 -29.01 -2.67
CA PHE A 235 -17.50 -27.88 -2.53
C PHE A 235 -17.18 -27.21 -3.88
N GLN A 236 -17.25 -27.95 -4.99
CA GLN A 236 -16.92 -27.45 -6.32
C GLN A 236 -17.91 -26.37 -6.82
N GLY A 237 -19.21 -26.52 -6.51
CA GLY A 237 -20.25 -25.58 -6.97
C GLY A 237 -20.46 -24.35 -6.08
N GLN A 238 -19.71 -24.21 -4.98
CA GLN A 238 -19.86 -23.11 -4.03
C GLN A 238 -18.75 -22.06 -4.24
N ALA A 239 -19.15 -20.84 -4.62
CA ALA A 239 -18.27 -19.69 -4.82
C ALA A 239 -17.07 -20.01 -5.75
N GLU A 240 -17.36 -20.70 -6.86
CA GLU A 240 -16.36 -21.12 -7.85
C GLU A 240 -15.65 -19.91 -8.48
N GLU A 241 -16.35 -18.80 -8.65
CA GLU A 241 -15.88 -17.56 -9.27
C GLU A 241 -14.67 -16.94 -8.55
N ILE A 242 -14.57 -17.16 -7.23
CA ILE A 242 -13.44 -16.70 -6.40
C ILE A 242 -12.52 -17.83 -5.96
N GLY A 243 -12.81 -19.07 -6.35
CA GLY A 243 -12.05 -20.25 -5.94
C GLY A 243 -12.03 -20.47 -4.43
N PHE A 244 -13.12 -20.12 -3.72
CA PHE A 244 -13.15 -20.14 -2.25
C PHE A 244 -12.77 -21.51 -1.68
N ASN A 245 -13.37 -22.58 -2.22
CA ASN A 245 -13.12 -23.96 -1.79
C ASN A 245 -11.95 -24.66 -2.49
N GLU A 246 -11.08 -23.93 -3.19
CA GLU A 246 -9.98 -24.53 -3.94
C GLU A 246 -8.98 -25.26 -3.04
N ARG A 247 -8.65 -24.71 -1.86
CA ARG A 247 -7.69 -25.30 -0.89
C ARG A 247 -8.09 -26.72 -0.45
N PRO A 248 -9.25 -26.94 0.18
CA PRO A 248 -9.65 -28.29 0.62
C PRO A 248 -9.86 -29.24 -0.57
N MET A 249 -10.37 -28.74 -1.70
CA MET A 249 -10.59 -29.55 -2.90
C MET A 249 -9.28 -30.06 -3.50
N LYS A 250 -8.29 -29.18 -3.68
CA LYS A 250 -6.97 -29.56 -4.20
C LYS A 250 -6.19 -30.43 -3.22
N ALA A 251 -6.35 -30.23 -1.92
CA ALA A 251 -5.78 -31.13 -0.91
C ALA A 251 -6.36 -32.54 -1.03
N PHE A 252 -7.69 -32.68 -1.07
CA PHE A 252 -8.36 -33.98 -1.19
C PHE A 252 -8.02 -34.71 -2.49
N TRP A 253 -8.14 -34.05 -3.65
CA TRP A 253 -7.82 -34.69 -4.93
C TRP A 253 -6.35 -35.06 -5.06
N SER A 254 -5.44 -34.31 -4.43
CA SER A 254 -4.02 -34.66 -4.36
C SER A 254 -3.81 -35.94 -3.53
N ALA A 255 -4.40 -36.05 -2.34
CA ALA A 255 -4.36 -37.27 -1.54
C ALA A 255 -4.97 -38.46 -2.29
N TYR A 256 -6.19 -38.30 -2.81
CA TYR A 256 -6.92 -39.36 -3.50
C TYR A 256 -6.14 -39.90 -4.70
N ARG A 257 -5.46 -39.04 -5.47
CA ARG A 257 -4.63 -39.44 -6.62
C ARG A 257 -3.33 -40.12 -6.22
N ASN A 258 -2.73 -39.75 -5.08
CA ASN A 258 -1.47 -40.32 -4.59
C ASN A 258 -1.66 -41.57 -3.71
N LEU A 259 -2.88 -41.88 -3.29
CA LEU A 259 -3.20 -43.16 -2.64
C LEU A 259 -2.95 -44.34 -3.60
N GLY A 260 -2.77 -45.56 -3.10
CA GLY A 260 -2.60 -46.77 -3.95
C GLY A 260 -3.76 -47.00 -4.93
N GLY A 261 -3.65 -47.97 -5.86
CA GLY A 261 -4.83 -48.48 -6.60
C GLY A 261 -4.90 -48.24 -8.10
N GLY A 262 -4.10 -47.31 -8.64
CA GLY A 262 -3.96 -47.10 -10.10
C GLY A 262 -5.31 -47.04 -10.85
N ALA A 263 -5.45 -47.88 -11.88
CA ALA A 263 -6.65 -47.97 -12.72
C ALA A 263 -7.90 -48.52 -11.99
N TYR A 264 -7.74 -49.15 -10.82
CA TYR A 264 -8.83 -49.81 -10.08
C TYR A 264 -9.49 -48.91 -9.03
N LYS A 265 -9.07 -47.64 -8.91
CA LYS A 265 -9.65 -46.66 -7.97
C LYS A 265 -11.12 -46.31 -8.23
N ASN A 266 -11.54 -46.34 -9.49
CA ASN A 266 -12.82 -45.82 -9.95
C ASN A 266 -13.76 -46.87 -10.55
N ASN A 267 -13.43 -48.17 -10.46
CA ASN A 267 -14.28 -49.19 -11.06
C ASN A 267 -15.59 -49.32 -10.27
N ASN A 268 -16.70 -49.05 -10.96
CA ASN A 268 -18.05 -49.12 -10.41
C ASN A 268 -18.41 -50.53 -9.95
N VAL A 269 -19.01 -50.64 -8.77
CA VAL A 269 -19.44 -51.87 -8.07
C VAL A 269 -20.64 -52.57 -8.74
N ASN A 270 -20.91 -52.34 -10.03
CA ASN A 270 -22.14 -52.85 -10.67
C ASN A 270 -21.93 -53.97 -11.70
N SER A 271 -20.73 -54.55 -11.80
CA SER A 271 -20.52 -55.75 -12.62
C SER A 271 -19.61 -56.73 -11.89
N THR A 272 -20.24 -57.75 -11.31
CA THR A 272 -19.73 -59.10 -11.09
C THR A 272 -18.19 -59.24 -11.07
N GLY A 273 -17.60 -59.07 -9.88
CA GLY A 273 -16.26 -59.59 -9.57
C GLY A 273 -15.08 -58.59 -9.60
N GLY A 274 -15.30 -57.31 -9.87
CA GLY A 274 -14.23 -56.30 -9.79
C GLY A 274 -14.04 -55.73 -8.38
N SER A 275 -12.94 -56.05 -7.71
CA SER A 275 -12.57 -55.49 -6.39
C SER A 275 -12.25 -53.99 -6.48
N VAL A 276 -13.07 -53.13 -5.88
CA VAL A 276 -12.70 -51.72 -5.60
C VAL A 276 -11.55 -51.72 -4.61
N GLU A 277 -10.57 -50.84 -4.80
CA GLU A 277 -9.51 -50.67 -3.81
C GLU A 277 -10.05 -49.94 -2.56
N GLU A 278 -10.22 -50.71 -1.49
CA GLU A 278 -10.92 -50.38 -0.24
C GLU A 278 -10.38 -49.13 0.49
N LEU A 279 -9.09 -48.84 0.31
CA LEU A 279 -8.40 -47.68 0.90
C LEU A 279 -8.90 -46.34 0.34
N SER A 280 -9.19 -46.29 -0.96
CA SER A 280 -9.56 -45.05 -1.66
C SER A 280 -11.02 -44.64 -1.41
N PHE A 281 -11.91 -45.62 -1.27
CA PHE A 281 -13.32 -45.38 -0.99
C PHE A 281 -13.56 -44.85 0.43
N ASN A 282 -12.78 -45.33 1.40
CA ASN A 282 -12.87 -44.95 2.81
C ASN A 282 -12.02 -43.74 3.19
N LEU A 283 -11.36 -43.08 2.22
CA LEU A 283 -10.51 -41.92 2.49
C LEU A 283 -11.34 -40.74 3.01
N SER A 284 -10.97 -40.28 4.20
CA SER A 284 -11.49 -39.07 4.84
C SER A 284 -10.33 -38.13 5.12
N LEU A 285 -10.46 -36.87 4.72
CA LEU A 285 -9.47 -35.82 4.99
C LEU A 285 -10.06 -34.77 5.92
N THR A 286 -9.28 -34.35 6.90
CA THR A 286 -9.61 -33.31 7.89
C THR A 286 -8.54 -32.24 7.83
N GLU A 287 -8.92 -30.98 7.59
CA GLU A 287 -8.03 -29.83 7.81
C GLU A 287 -7.90 -29.61 9.33
N LEU A 288 -6.67 -29.67 9.86
CA LEU A 288 -6.43 -29.39 11.28
C LEU A 288 -6.52 -27.88 11.52
N SER A 289 -7.23 -27.47 12.57
CA SER A 289 -7.57 -26.06 12.76
C SER A 289 -6.51 -25.35 13.61
N PRO A 290 -5.85 -24.30 13.07
CA PRO A 290 -5.11 -23.37 13.90
C PRO A 290 -6.01 -22.74 14.96
N GLN A 291 -5.43 -22.33 16.09
CA GLN A 291 -6.11 -21.38 16.97
C GLN A 291 -6.41 -20.08 16.22
N PRO A 292 -7.67 -19.63 16.18
CA PRO A 292 -8.01 -18.40 15.50
C PRO A 292 -7.36 -17.22 16.21
N PHE A 293 -6.66 -16.38 15.45
CA PHE A 293 -6.21 -15.07 15.91
C PHE A 293 -7.36 -14.08 15.76
N ASP A 294 -7.80 -13.47 16.86
CA ASP A 294 -8.81 -12.44 16.84
C ASP A 294 -8.16 -11.06 16.64
N ALA A 295 -8.30 -10.53 15.43
CA ALA A 295 -7.74 -9.22 15.08
C ALA A 295 -8.41 -8.05 15.83
N LYS A 296 -9.55 -8.25 16.50
CA LYS A 296 -10.31 -7.23 17.24
C LYS A 296 -10.29 -7.38 18.75
N GLN A 297 -9.51 -8.32 19.29
CA GLN A 297 -9.50 -8.63 20.73
C GLN A 297 -9.32 -7.39 21.63
N ASN A 298 -8.57 -6.37 21.17
CA ASN A 298 -8.27 -5.15 21.92
C ASN A 298 -8.91 -3.88 21.31
N GLY A 299 -10.01 -4.01 20.56
CA GLY A 299 -10.70 -2.92 19.88
C GLY A 299 -10.26 -2.73 18.42
N ASP A 300 -10.36 -1.50 17.93
CA ASP A 300 -9.99 -1.16 16.55
C ASP A 300 -8.48 -1.38 16.31
N SER A 301 -8.14 -2.11 15.24
CA SER A 301 -6.77 -2.48 14.93
C SER A 301 -6.46 -2.30 13.45
N VAL A 302 -5.19 -2.07 13.12
CA VAL A 302 -4.74 -2.02 11.72
C VAL A 302 -4.92 -3.36 10.97
N SER A 303 -5.05 -4.45 11.72
CA SER A 303 -5.34 -5.79 11.21
C SER A 303 -6.80 -5.99 10.85
N SER A 304 -7.75 -5.37 11.57
CA SER A 304 -9.18 -5.48 11.32
C SER A 304 -9.77 -4.30 10.54
N PHE A 305 -9.02 -3.22 10.37
CA PHE A 305 -9.49 -2.03 9.68
C PHE A 305 -9.92 -2.32 8.23
N LEU A 306 -11.03 -1.71 7.82
CA LEU A 306 -11.81 -1.95 6.59
C LEU A 306 -12.63 -3.25 6.56
N ILE A 307 -12.56 -4.12 7.57
CA ILE A 307 -13.41 -5.32 7.69
C ILE A 307 -14.68 -4.94 8.47
N PRO A 308 -15.90 -5.08 7.90
CA PRO A 308 -17.13 -4.80 8.64
C PRO A 308 -17.30 -5.73 9.84
N ASP A 309 -17.84 -5.20 10.94
CA ASP A 309 -17.91 -5.89 12.24
C ASP A 309 -18.77 -7.16 12.18
N ASN A 310 -19.84 -7.12 11.38
CA ASN A 310 -20.81 -8.20 11.22
C ASN A 310 -20.49 -9.11 10.02
N ALA A 311 -19.31 -8.98 9.41
CA ALA A 311 -18.95 -9.82 8.28
C ALA A 311 -18.71 -11.27 8.72
N ILE A 312 -19.41 -12.20 8.06
CA ILE A 312 -19.34 -13.65 8.28
C ILE A 312 -18.95 -14.40 6.99
N PHE A 313 -18.30 -15.55 7.13
CA PHE A 313 -17.83 -16.31 5.96
C PHE A 313 -19.02 -16.86 5.14
N PRO A 314 -18.97 -16.79 3.80
CA PRO A 314 -20.13 -17.05 2.91
C PRO A 314 -20.63 -18.51 2.86
N SER A 315 -20.03 -19.42 3.60
CA SER A 315 -20.46 -20.82 3.74
C SER A 315 -19.80 -21.52 4.94
N GLY A 316 -19.31 -20.74 5.91
CA GLY A 316 -18.65 -21.24 7.13
C GLY A 316 -19.61 -21.33 8.32
N SER A 317 -19.14 -21.92 9.41
CA SER A 317 -19.81 -22.15 10.72
C SER A 317 -20.32 -20.89 11.46
N GLY A 318 -20.65 -19.80 10.76
CA GLY A 318 -20.99 -18.50 11.36
C GLY A 318 -19.78 -17.73 11.90
N SER A 319 -18.54 -18.17 11.63
CA SER A 319 -17.34 -17.53 12.14
C SER A 319 -17.20 -16.10 11.60
N PRO A 320 -16.91 -15.10 12.46
CA PRO A 320 -16.62 -13.75 12.03
C PRO A 320 -15.33 -13.63 11.21
N LEU A 321 -15.28 -12.69 10.26
CA LEU A 321 -14.09 -12.50 9.39
C LEU A 321 -12.89 -11.87 10.10
N HIS A 322 -13.07 -11.28 11.28
CA HIS A 322 -11.96 -10.81 12.11
C HIS A 322 -11.20 -11.96 12.80
N GLN A 323 -11.76 -13.17 12.80
CA GLN A 323 -11.06 -14.39 13.23
C GLN A 323 -10.23 -14.94 12.09
N LYS A 324 -8.91 -14.85 12.21
CA LYS A 324 -7.94 -15.19 11.18
C LYS A 324 -7.24 -16.49 11.54
N TYR A 325 -7.28 -17.48 10.64
CA TYR A 325 -6.70 -18.80 10.87
C TYR A 325 -5.28 -18.91 10.29
N PHE A 326 -5.05 -18.33 9.11
CA PHE A 326 -3.87 -18.61 8.28
C PHE A 326 -3.05 -17.38 7.92
N LEU A 327 -3.65 -16.19 7.87
CA LEU A 327 -2.98 -14.97 7.45
C LEU A 327 -3.53 -13.77 8.19
N ASP A 328 -2.65 -12.92 8.71
CA ASP A 328 -3.02 -11.57 9.16
C ASP A 328 -2.18 -10.53 8.42
N LEU A 329 -2.87 -9.55 7.83
CA LEU A 329 -2.27 -8.41 7.17
C LEU A 329 -2.55 -7.13 7.96
N GLN A 330 -1.48 -6.43 8.30
CA GLN A 330 -1.50 -5.13 8.96
C GLN A 330 -1.50 -4.03 7.90
N LEU A 331 -2.50 -3.15 7.94
CA LEU A 331 -2.55 -1.99 7.05
C LEU A 331 -1.59 -0.89 7.55
N MET A 332 -1.05 -0.08 6.63
CA MET A 332 -0.27 1.13 6.95
C MET A 332 -1.03 2.41 6.52
N PRO A 333 -2.08 2.83 7.25
CA PRO A 333 -2.70 4.14 7.06
C PRO A 333 -1.82 5.25 7.66
N VAL A 334 -1.43 6.23 6.85
CA VAL A 334 -0.55 7.34 7.26
C VAL A 334 -1.15 8.68 6.88
N ASN A 335 -0.94 9.70 7.72
CA ASN A 335 -1.38 11.04 7.42
C ASN A 335 -0.27 11.79 6.67
N LEU A 336 -0.55 12.14 5.41
CA LEU A 336 0.40 12.80 4.52
C LEU A 336 -0.06 14.21 4.18
N ALA A 337 0.85 15.11 3.87
CA ALA A 337 0.52 16.45 3.41
C ALA A 337 1.40 16.83 2.22
N THR A 338 0.78 16.94 1.04
CA THR A 338 1.43 17.51 -0.14
C THR A 338 1.37 19.02 -0.07
N MET A 339 2.28 19.74 -0.73
CA MET A 339 2.32 21.20 -0.66
C MET A 339 1.99 21.80 -2.02
N PHE A 340 1.32 22.93 -2.04
CA PHE A 340 1.03 23.70 -3.23
C PHE A 340 1.38 25.17 -3.01
N SER A 341 1.71 25.88 -4.09
CA SER A 341 2.05 27.30 -4.00
C SER A 341 0.79 28.15 -3.87
N THR A 342 0.70 28.88 -2.77
CA THR A 342 -0.31 29.90 -2.51
C THR A 342 0.35 31.27 -2.65
N PHE A 343 -0.24 32.11 -3.50
CA PHE A 343 0.13 33.51 -3.64
C PHE A 343 -0.67 34.32 -2.63
N VAL A 344 0.03 34.93 -1.67
CA VAL A 344 -0.54 35.78 -0.62
C VAL A 344 -0.22 37.22 -0.98
N ASP A 345 -1.25 38.07 -1.00
CA ASP A 345 -1.07 39.51 -1.16
C ASP A 345 -0.70 40.13 0.20
N THR A 346 0.40 40.87 0.26
CA THR A 346 0.78 41.66 1.45
C THR A 346 0.80 43.14 1.10
N ALA A 347 -0.01 43.94 1.81
CA ALA A 347 -0.18 45.37 1.51
C ALA A 347 0.98 46.28 1.97
N ASN A 348 1.85 45.82 2.88
CA ASN A 348 2.91 46.66 3.44
C ASN A 348 4.23 45.92 3.45
N ASN A 349 4.95 46.01 2.34
CA ASN A 349 6.39 45.99 2.44
C ASN A 349 6.89 47.40 2.20
N ASN A 350 7.66 47.95 3.15
CA ASN A 350 8.56 49.09 2.92
C ASN A 350 9.68 48.69 1.93
N MET A 351 9.33 48.02 0.84
CA MET A 351 10.18 47.54 -0.24
C MET A 351 10.32 48.62 -1.31
N GLY A 352 10.41 49.89 -0.89
CA GLY A 352 10.63 50.99 -1.81
C GLY A 352 12.06 50.99 -2.33
N MET A 353 12.22 50.95 -3.65
CA MET A 353 13.34 51.66 -4.28
C MET A 353 13.12 53.15 -3.97
N ASP A 354 14.06 53.81 -3.30
CA ASP A 354 14.02 55.25 -3.01
C ASP A 354 12.74 55.77 -2.29
N GLY A 355 12.28 55.07 -1.24
CA GLY A 355 11.26 55.64 -0.33
C GLY A 355 9.82 55.68 -0.86
N VAL A 356 9.51 54.97 -1.95
CA VAL A 356 8.16 54.83 -2.50
C VAL A 356 7.45 53.60 -1.91
N ALA A 357 6.28 53.77 -1.30
CA ALA A 357 5.46 52.66 -0.80
C ALA A 357 4.90 51.82 -1.97
N MET A 358 5.00 50.49 -1.86
CA MET A 358 4.46 49.56 -2.87
C MET A 358 3.32 48.74 -2.27
N GLU A 359 2.24 48.61 -3.03
CA GLU A 359 1.05 47.82 -2.67
C GLU A 359 0.84 46.64 -3.65
N ALA A 360 0.00 45.67 -3.28
CA ALA A 360 -0.21 44.43 -4.02
C ALA A 360 1.07 43.61 -4.28
N THR A 361 1.87 43.33 -3.24
CA THR A 361 3.01 42.40 -3.36
C THR A 361 2.50 40.97 -3.25
N CYS A 362 2.66 40.16 -4.30
CA CYS A 362 2.29 38.75 -4.25
C CYS A 362 3.49 37.90 -3.80
N GLY A 363 3.54 37.60 -2.50
CA GLY A 363 4.49 36.66 -1.92
C GLY A 363 4.02 35.21 -2.11
N ILE A 364 4.96 34.29 -2.34
CA ILE A 364 4.65 32.86 -2.40
C ILE A 364 4.83 32.22 -1.02
N SER A 365 3.82 31.47 -0.59
CA SER A 365 3.88 30.57 0.55
C SER A 365 3.50 29.15 0.13
N LYS A 366 4.07 28.15 0.80
CA LYS A 366 3.79 26.74 0.52
C LYS A 366 2.69 26.27 1.47
N SER A 367 1.50 25.99 0.94
CA SER A 367 0.34 25.53 1.70
C SER A 367 0.18 24.02 1.61
N ALA A 368 -0.09 23.38 2.73
CA ALA A 368 -0.32 21.95 2.82
C ALA A 368 -1.73 21.59 2.34
N LEU A 369 -1.84 20.54 1.55
CA LEU A 369 -3.05 19.78 1.32
C LEU A 369 -2.95 18.47 2.11
N PRO A 370 -3.69 18.33 3.22
CA PRO A 370 -3.69 17.11 4.01
C PRO A 370 -4.40 15.97 3.27
N VAL A 371 -3.83 14.78 3.41
CA VAL A 371 -4.33 13.49 2.92
C VAL A 371 -4.36 12.51 4.10
N PRO A 372 -5.37 12.60 4.98
CA PRO A 372 -5.45 11.74 6.16
C PRO A 372 -5.65 10.27 5.79
N GLY A 373 -4.98 9.42 6.56
CA GLY A 373 -5.11 7.96 6.50
C GLY A 373 -4.67 7.28 5.21
N TYR A 374 -3.94 7.95 4.30
CA TYR A 374 -3.49 7.36 3.03
C TYR A 374 -2.89 5.96 3.21
N ILE A 375 -3.36 5.01 2.39
CA ILE A 375 -2.97 3.61 2.51
C ILE A 375 -1.65 3.36 1.76
N MET A 376 -0.55 3.22 2.51
CA MET A 376 0.78 2.99 1.93
C MET A 376 1.02 1.55 1.49
N GLY A 377 0.28 0.60 2.06
CA GLY A 377 0.46 -0.83 1.79
C GLY A 377 0.08 -1.71 2.96
N PHE A 378 0.28 -3.01 2.76
CA PHE A 378 0.13 -4.05 3.77
C PHE A 378 1.48 -4.68 4.11
N THR A 379 1.63 -5.07 5.37
CA THR A 379 2.67 -6.00 5.81
C THR A 379 2.03 -7.22 6.45
N LYS A 380 2.69 -8.37 6.33
CA LYS A 380 2.26 -9.58 7.05
C LYS A 380 2.58 -9.41 8.53
N ASN A 381 1.63 -9.76 9.39
CA ASN A 381 1.88 -9.89 10.83
C ASN A 381 2.77 -11.11 11.09
N PRO A 382 3.98 -10.96 11.67
CA PRO A 382 4.86 -12.09 11.96
C PRO A 382 4.31 -13.02 13.06
N GLU A 383 3.36 -12.57 13.89
CA GLU A 383 2.77 -13.36 14.98
C GLU A 383 1.78 -14.43 14.49
N VAL A 384 1.27 -14.28 13.26
CA VAL A 384 0.33 -15.21 12.61
C VAL A 384 1.04 -15.99 11.52
N LEU A 385 1.31 -17.26 11.80
CA LEU A 385 1.99 -18.17 10.88
C LEU A 385 1.04 -18.66 9.79
N THR A 386 1.50 -18.66 8.54
CA THR A 386 0.76 -19.28 7.44
C THR A 386 1.28 -20.68 7.21
N TYR A 387 0.45 -21.68 7.48
CA TYR A 387 0.74 -23.09 7.26
C TYR A 387 -0.55 -23.85 6.95
N TYR A 388 -0.38 -25.07 6.47
CA TYR A 388 -1.48 -25.98 6.19
C TYR A 388 -1.17 -27.35 6.77
N ALA A 389 -2.08 -27.84 7.60
CA ALA A 389 -1.94 -29.11 8.30
C ALA A 389 -3.19 -29.96 8.06
N VAL A 390 -2.97 -31.25 7.77
CA VAL A 390 -4.06 -32.17 7.45
C VAL A 390 -3.86 -33.49 8.17
N LYS A 391 -4.99 -34.13 8.44
CA LYS A 391 -5.11 -35.50 8.93
C LYS A 391 -5.88 -36.32 7.90
N ALA A 392 -5.31 -37.43 7.46
CA ALA A 392 -6.00 -38.38 6.60
C ALA A 392 -6.33 -39.65 7.39
N GLU A 393 -7.53 -40.17 7.18
CA GLU A 393 -7.99 -41.43 7.76
C GLU A 393 -8.50 -42.35 6.65
N SER A 394 -8.18 -43.64 6.74
CA SER A 394 -8.73 -44.67 5.86
C SER A 394 -8.85 -46.00 6.59
N LYS A 395 -9.57 -46.96 6.02
CA LYS A 395 -9.75 -48.30 6.59
C LYS A 395 -8.99 -49.33 5.75
N PHE A 396 -8.22 -50.17 6.44
CA PHE A 396 -7.54 -51.32 5.84
C PHE A 396 -8.22 -52.61 6.29
N ILE A 397 -8.68 -53.43 5.34
CA ILE A 397 -9.20 -54.77 5.59
C ILE A 397 -8.16 -55.75 5.04
N GLY A 398 -7.48 -56.48 5.91
CA GLY A 398 -6.47 -57.44 5.46
C GLY A 398 -7.10 -58.76 5.00
N LEU A 399 -6.48 -59.37 3.99
CA LEU A 399 -6.99 -60.57 3.30
C LEU A 399 -7.12 -61.80 4.22
N PHE A 400 -6.30 -61.91 5.27
CA PHE A 400 -6.24 -63.09 6.15
C PHE A 400 -6.37 -62.75 7.65
N PHE A 401 -7.12 -61.71 8.05
CA PHE A 401 -7.35 -61.46 9.47
C PHE A 401 -8.28 -62.52 10.09
N PRO A 402 -8.03 -62.97 11.34
CA PRO A 402 -8.92 -63.92 12.01
C PRO A 402 -10.34 -63.37 12.08
N THR A 403 -11.30 -64.21 11.71
CA THR A 403 -12.72 -63.90 11.57
C THR A 403 -13.30 -63.32 12.87
N GLY A 404 -13.41 -62.00 12.92
CA GLY A 404 -13.87 -61.22 14.08
C GLY A 404 -13.75 -59.70 13.85
N VAL A 405 -12.84 -59.27 12.97
CA VAL A 405 -12.68 -57.87 12.50
C VAL A 405 -13.37 -57.63 11.14
N SER A 406 -14.15 -58.61 10.66
CA SER A 406 -14.52 -58.79 9.25
C SER A 406 -15.40 -57.69 8.63
N ASN A 407 -16.01 -56.80 9.42
CA ASN A 407 -16.84 -55.71 8.88
C ASN A 407 -16.35 -54.28 9.22
N SER A 408 -15.35 -54.10 10.08
CA SER A 408 -14.95 -52.77 10.57
C SER A 408 -13.60 -52.27 10.06
N GLY A 409 -12.67 -53.17 9.71
CA GLY A 409 -11.31 -52.85 9.24
C GLY A 409 -10.43 -52.15 10.30
N ILE A 410 -9.12 -52.10 10.06
CA ILE A 410 -8.18 -51.33 10.89
C ILE A 410 -8.17 -49.87 10.40
N LYS A 411 -8.42 -48.93 11.32
CA LYS A 411 -8.36 -47.50 11.02
C LYS A 411 -6.90 -47.05 10.95
N LEU A 412 -6.48 -46.62 9.76
CA LEU A 412 -5.19 -45.97 9.53
C LEU A 412 -5.36 -44.46 9.69
N THR A 413 -4.36 -43.82 10.31
CA THR A 413 -4.30 -42.37 10.45
C THR A 413 -2.91 -41.87 10.05
N ALA A 414 -2.86 -40.72 9.39
CA ALA A 414 -1.63 -40.07 8.99
C ALA A 414 -1.78 -38.55 9.12
N TYR A 415 -0.67 -37.88 9.39
CA TYR A 415 -0.60 -36.45 9.64
C TYR A 415 0.50 -35.83 8.77
N ALA A 416 0.24 -34.67 8.20
CA ALA A 416 1.25 -33.92 7.47
C ALA A 416 1.01 -32.41 7.58
N ALA A 417 2.10 -31.65 7.53
CA ALA A 417 2.07 -30.20 7.49
C ALA A 417 3.01 -29.67 6.40
N ALA A 418 2.58 -28.61 5.73
CA ALA A 418 3.38 -27.86 4.79
C ALA A 418 3.14 -26.36 5.00
N LYS A 419 4.10 -25.53 4.61
CA LYS A 419 3.94 -24.08 4.66
C LYS A 419 4.24 -23.45 3.30
N PRO A 420 3.49 -22.42 2.90
CA PRO A 420 3.96 -21.51 1.86
C PRO A 420 5.25 -20.85 2.37
N PHE A 421 6.28 -20.88 1.54
CA PHE A 421 7.64 -20.48 1.85
C PHE A 421 8.11 -19.40 0.90
N GLY A 422 8.73 -18.36 1.45
CA GLY A 422 9.26 -17.21 0.72
C GLY A 422 8.19 -16.14 0.43
N GLY A 423 8.57 -15.10 -0.32
CA GLY A 423 7.74 -13.96 -0.71
C GLY A 423 7.52 -12.91 0.39
N ARG A 424 7.89 -11.64 0.13
CA ARG A 424 7.51 -10.49 0.95
C ARG A 424 6.19 -9.94 0.40
N ILE A 425 5.12 -9.90 1.21
CA ILE A 425 3.87 -9.21 0.83
C ILE A 425 4.18 -7.75 0.50
N GLY A 426 5.00 -7.12 1.33
CA GLY A 426 5.58 -5.79 1.13
C GLY A 426 6.55 -5.47 2.26
N PRO A 427 7.32 -4.40 2.14
CA PRO A 427 8.23 -3.97 3.19
C PRO A 427 7.46 -3.35 4.36
N LYS A 428 7.89 -3.64 5.59
CA LYS A 428 7.44 -2.92 6.78
C LYS A 428 8.07 -1.52 6.81
N LEU A 429 7.38 -0.53 6.23
CA LEU A 429 7.87 0.85 6.14
C LEU A 429 7.71 1.64 7.46
N PHE A 430 6.72 1.25 8.26
CA PHE A 430 6.36 1.88 9.52
C PHE A 430 6.29 0.85 10.65
N ALA A 431 6.31 1.32 11.90
CA ALA A 431 6.14 0.49 13.08
C ALA A 431 4.70 0.58 13.61
N TYR A 432 4.32 -0.43 14.42
CA TYR A 432 3.06 -0.49 15.14
C TYR A 432 3.37 -0.62 16.62
N THR A 433 2.64 0.12 17.46
CA THR A 433 2.78 0.05 18.91
C THR A 433 2.23 -1.30 19.38
N GLY A 434 3.03 -2.11 20.10
CA GLY A 434 2.53 -3.35 20.73
C GLY A 434 2.00 -4.46 19.80
N GLY A 435 2.54 -4.60 18.58
CA GLY A 435 2.28 -5.75 17.71
C GLY A 435 1.10 -5.60 16.75
N ASP A 436 -0.05 -5.06 17.19
CA ASP A 436 -1.29 -4.96 16.37
C ASP A 436 -2.22 -3.75 16.73
N GLN A 437 -1.71 -2.69 17.39
CA GLN A 437 -2.57 -1.59 17.86
C GLN A 437 -3.02 -0.63 16.74
N ALA A 438 -3.98 0.23 17.08
CA ALA A 438 -4.59 1.23 16.20
C ALA A 438 -3.64 2.34 15.68
N THR A 439 -2.35 2.33 16.01
CA THR A 439 -1.42 3.44 15.72
C THR A 439 -0.27 3.01 14.82
N VAL A 440 0.12 3.90 13.91
CA VAL A 440 1.26 3.76 13.01
C VAL A 440 2.31 4.82 13.38
N GLU A 441 3.53 4.36 13.66
CA GLU A 441 4.64 5.19 14.12
C GLU A 441 5.87 5.08 13.20
N ALA A 442 6.76 6.06 13.32
CA ALA A 442 8.06 6.01 12.66
C ALA A 442 8.90 4.82 13.15
N ARG A 443 9.45 4.06 12.19
CA ARG A 443 10.28 2.89 12.46
C ARG A 443 11.65 3.32 12.98
N GLY A 444 12.00 2.88 14.19
CA GLY A 444 13.29 3.17 14.84
C GLY A 444 14.34 2.07 14.73
N ASP A 445 14.25 1.17 13.74
CA ASP A 445 15.25 0.12 13.53
C ASP A 445 16.54 0.67 12.91
N ILE A 446 17.61 -0.16 12.84
CA ILE A 446 18.91 0.25 12.30
C ILE A 446 18.83 0.78 10.86
N ASN A 447 17.85 0.30 10.08
CA ASN A 447 17.63 0.73 8.70
C ASN A 447 16.82 2.02 8.57
N ARG A 448 16.16 2.49 9.64
CA ARG A 448 15.39 3.75 9.73
C ARG A 448 14.52 4.02 8.51
N ARG A 449 13.84 2.97 8.01
CA ARG A 449 13.21 2.97 6.67
C ARG A 449 12.16 4.07 6.50
N THR A 450 11.51 4.51 7.58
CA THR A 450 10.49 5.58 7.53
C THR A 450 11.06 6.91 7.03
N SER A 451 12.32 7.22 7.35
CA SER A 451 12.95 8.51 7.05
C SER A 451 13.05 8.84 5.55
N SER A 452 13.12 7.81 4.68
CA SER A 452 13.12 8.00 3.23
C SER A 452 11.71 8.11 2.62
N TYR A 453 10.65 7.89 3.40
CA TYR A 453 9.26 7.88 2.94
C TYR A 453 8.42 9.04 3.48
N ILE A 454 8.80 9.60 4.63
CA ILE A 454 8.12 10.73 5.24
C ILE A 454 9.15 11.69 5.81
N ASN A 455 8.94 12.99 5.58
CA ASN A 455 9.68 14.04 6.23
C ASN A 455 8.79 14.79 7.24
N GLY A 456 9.36 15.10 8.40
CA GLY A 456 8.81 16.07 9.33
C GLY A 456 9.18 17.49 8.92
N LEU A 457 8.50 18.47 9.51
CA LEU A 457 8.75 19.88 9.26
C LEU A 457 8.85 20.62 10.59
N GLN A 458 10.01 21.23 10.82
CA GLN A 458 10.25 22.05 12.00
C GLN A 458 9.95 23.50 11.68
N ILE A 459 8.94 24.08 12.32
CA ILE A 459 8.56 25.48 12.13
C ILE A 459 9.34 26.37 13.11
N GLU A 460 9.91 27.46 12.61
CA GLU A 460 10.47 28.54 13.44
C GLU A 460 9.32 29.27 14.16
N VAL A 461 9.23 29.17 15.50
CA VAL A 461 8.21 29.85 16.29
C VAL A 461 8.56 31.34 16.39
N ILE A 462 7.96 32.18 15.55
CA ILE A 462 8.14 33.63 15.63
C ILE A 462 7.13 34.20 16.65
N ALA A 463 7.57 34.33 17.90
CA ALA A 463 6.73 34.72 19.04
C ALA A 463 6.24 36.19 19.06
N ALA A 464 6.39 36.97 17.97
CA ALA A 464 5.99 38.40 18.01
C ALA A 464 5.63 39.10 16.67
N ALA A 465 5.76 38.47 15.48
CA ALA A 465 5.72 39.24 14.21
C ALA A 465 4.67 38.80 13.17
N GLY A 466 3.72 37.93 13.51
CA GLY A 466 2.68 37.49 12.57
C GLY A 466 3.20 36.61 11.41
N PHE A 467 2.29 36.25 10.49
CA PHE A 467 2.63 35.44 9.32
C PHE A 467 3.46 36.24 8.30
N LYS A 468 4.51 35.64 7.75
CA LYS A 468 5.37 36.22 6.72
C LYS A 468 5.32 35.35 5.45
N PRO A 469 5.36 35.95 4.24
CA PRO A 469 5.61 35.20 3.01
C PRO A 469 6.81 34.26 3.16
N GLY A 470 6.79 33.11 2.49
CA GLY A 470 7.82 32.08 2.63
C GLY A 470 7.65 31.13 3.81
N MET A 471 6.82 31.45 4.81
CA MET A 471 6.46 30.47 5.84
C MET A 471 5.47 29.44 5.31
N PRO A 472 5.65 28.14 5.63
CA PRO A 472 4.73 27.09 5.25
C PRO A 472 3.42 27.22 6.05
N ILE A 473 2.33 26.82 5.43
CA ILE A 473 0.99 26.79 6.04
C ILE A 473 0.58 25.31 6.14
N PRO A 474 0.25 24.75 7.32
CA PRO A 474 0.28 25.36 8.65
C PRO A 474 1.66 25.76 9.18
N SER A 475 1.72 26.93 9.83
CA SER A 475 2.89 27.42 10.55
C SER A 475 2.88 27.01 12.04
N SER A 476 2.33 25.84 12.35
CA SER A 476 2.23 25.29 13.70
C SER A 476 3.05 24.00 13.82
N SER A 477 3.88 23.91 14.86
CA SER A 477 4.65 22.69 15.15
C SER A 477 3.77 21.50 15.54
N ASN A 478 2.52 21.73 15.96
CA ASN A 478 1.60 20.68 16.42
C ASN A 478 0.87 19.98 15.27
N PHE A 479 1.05 20.44 14.04
CA PHE A 479 0.49 19.81 12.84
C PHE A 479 1.46 18.79 12.22
N TRP A 480 2.76 19.01 12.35
CA TRP A 480 3.80 18.26 11.67
C TRP A 480 4.39 17.15 12.53
N VAL A 481 4.70 16.01 11.92
CA VAL A 481 5.42 14.92 12.59
C VAL A 481 6.84 15.36 12.95
N ASN A 482 7.30 14.97 14.14
CA ASN A 482 8.68 15.16 14.60
C ASN A 482 9.15 13.95 15.42
N ASP A 483 10.42 13.91 15.82
CA ASP A 483 10.97 12.76 16.57
C ASP A 483 10.37 12.61 17.99
N SER A 484 9.83 13.69 18.58
CA SER A 484 9.13 13.64 19.88
C SER A 484 7.68 13.16 19.76
N ASN A 485 7.05 13.30 18.60
CA ASN A 485 5.72 12.81 18.28
C ASN A 485 5.76 11.91 17.03
N PRO A 486 6.26 10.67 17.15
CA PRO A 486 6.50 9.79 16.01
C PRO A 486 5.22 9.15 15.44
N VAL A 487 4.05 9.41 16.04
CA VAL A 487 2.76 8.90 15.56
C VAL A 487 2.39 9.63 14.27
N ILE A 488 2.32 8.89 13.17
CA ILE A 488 2.08 9.42 11.83
C ILE A 488 0.66 9.10 11.37
N GLY A 489 0.09 7.99 11.86
CA GLY A 489 -1.20 7.51 11.40
C GLY A 489 -1.73 6.40 12.28
N GLY A 490 -2.63 5.60 11.72
CA GLY A 490 -3.38 4.62 12.49
C GLY A 490 -4.81 4.43 11.97
N VAL A 491 -5.56 3.60 12.68
CA VAL A 491 -7.01 3.56 12.54
C VAL A 491 -7.55 4.93 13.00
N PRO A 492 -8.24 5.66 12.12
CA PRO A 492 -8.78 6.96 12.48
C PRO A 492 -9.74 6.86 13.68
N GLY A 493 -9.91 7.95 14.44
CA GLY A 493 -10.97 8.04 15.47
C GLY A 493 -10.62 7.45 16.84
N THR A 494 -9.40 6.95 17.02
CA THR A 494 -8.92 6.39 18.30
C THR A 494 -8.51 7.42 19.36
N GLY A 495 -8.89 8.70 19.17
CA GLY A 495 -8.64 9.78 20.13
C GLY A 495 -7.17 10.19 20.30
N LYS A 496 -6.28 9.73 19.42
CA LYS A 496 -4.86 10.10 19.41
C LYS A 496 -4.62 11.34 18.53
N PRO A 497 -3.64 12.21 18.88
CA PRO A 497 -3.33 13.39 18.08
C PRO A 497 -2.88 13.00 16.67
N VAL A 498 -3.35 13.77 15.68
CA VAL A 498 -3.11 13.53 14.27
C VAL A 498 -1.99 14.45 13.78
N PHE A 499 -0.83 13.88 13.48
CA PHE A 499 0.30 14.59 12.87
C PHE A 499 0.44 14.21 11.40
N PHE A 500 0.89 15.16 10.57
CA PHE A 500 1.10 14.98 9.15
C PHE A 500 2.59 15.03 8.80
N GLY A 501 2.97 14.23 7.81
CA GLY A 501 4.31 14.27 7.23
C GLY A 501 4.28 14.61 5.74
N ILE A 502 5.35 15.23 5.25
CA ILE A 502 5.52 15.49 3.81
C ILE A 502 5.91 14.18 3.14
N PRO A 503 5.17 13.71 2.12
CA PRO A 503 5.42 12.43 1.48
C PRO A 503 6.76 12.45 0.73
N ASN A 504 7.47 11.33 0.80
CA ASN A 504 8.77 11.10 0.19
C ASN A 504 8.86 9.64 -0.30
N MET A 505 9.89 9.30 -1.07
CA MET A 505 10.14 7.91 -1.45
C MET A 505 11.56 7.66 -1.95
N ILE A 506 11.96 6.40 -1.89
CA ILE A 506 13.06 5.86 -2.71
C ILE A 506 12.43 5.43 -4.04
N TYR A 507 12.88 5.97 -5.16
CA TYR A 507 12.36 5.58 -6.47
C TYR A 507 13.12 4.40 -7.05
N ASP A 508 14.41 4.58 -7.25
CA ASP A 508 15.30 3.59 -7.87
C ASP A 508 16.75 3.90 -7.51
N PHE A 509 17.65 2.93 -7.55
CA PHE A 509 19.07 3.16 -7.26
C PHE A 509 19.93 2.77 -8.46
N VAL A 510 20.86 3.64 -8.86
CA VAL A 510 21.76 3.34 -9.97
C VAL A 510 22.93 2.53 -9.44
N ASP A 511 23.53 3.02 -8.37
CA ASP A 511 24.67 2.43 -7.67
C ASP A 511 24.29 2.03 -6.23
N GLU A 512 24.95 1.03 -5.67
CA GLU A 512 24.65 0.55 -4.31
C GLU A 512 24.94 1.60 -3.23
N SER A 513 25.89 2.52 -3.49
CA SER A 513 26.18 3.65 -2.62
C SER A 513 24.97 4.56 -2.40
N ASP A 514 24.04 4.62 -3.37
CA ASP A 514 22.81 5.41 -3.25
C ASP A 514 21.95 4.93 -2.07
N LEU A 515 21.97 3.61 -1.78
CA LEU A 515 21.21 2.99 -0.70
C LEU A 515 21.86 3.22 0.67
N VAL A 516 23.19 3.35 0.73
CA VAL A 516 23.91 3.67 1.97
C VAL A 516 23.49 5.05 2.48
N THR A 517 23.38 6.04 1.58
CA THR A 517 22.89 7.38 1.92
C THR A 517 21.47 7.33 2.50
N GLN A 518 20.61 6.40 2.03
CA GLN A 518 19.25 6.26 2.55
C GLN A 518 19.16 5.82 4.02
N ARG A 519 20.28 5.40 4.63
CA ARG A 519 20.38 5.01 6.05
C ARG A 519 20.98 6.09 6.95
N ALA A 520 21.53 7.17 6.40
CA ALA A 520 22.37 8.12 7.13
C ALA A 520 21.60 9.08 8.08
N SER A 521 20.28 8.92 8.26
CA SER A 521 19.48 9.76 9.15
C SER A 521 19.95 9.67 10.60
N SER A 522 20.02 10.79 11.33
CA SER A 522 20.22 10.82 12.79
C SER A 522 18.94 10.55 13.60
N GLY A 523 17.75 10.73 13.02
CA GLY A 523 16.43 10.55 13.65
C GLY A 523 15.55 9.45 13.01
N LYS A 524 14.38 9.17 13.60
CA LYS A 524 13.41 8.19 13.04
C LYS A 524 12.72 8.73 11.78
N VAL A 525 12.62 10.05 11.69
CA VAL A 525 12.06 10.79 10.54
C VAL A 525 13.04 11.90 10.16
N GLN A 526 13.28 12.11 8.86
CA GLN A 526 14.08 13.26 8.39
C GLN A 526 13.29 14.56 8.64
N GLN A 527 13.91 15.55 9.28
CA GLN A 527 13.30 16.84 9.54
C GLN A 527 13.75 17.87 8.51
N ILE A 528 12.80 18.60 7.93
CA ILE A 528 13.08 19.81 7.15
C ILE A 528 13.17 20.96 8.14
N VAL A 529 14.32 21.63 8.16
CA VAL A 529 14.65 22.69 9.11
C VAL A 529 14.83 24.01 8.36
N PRO A 530 14.39 25.15 8.90
CA PRO A 530 14.58 26.45 8.27
C PRO A 530 16.07 26.74 8.05
N ILE A 531 16.44 27.15 6.84
CA ILE A 531 17.78 27.66 6.56
C ILE A 531 17.93 29.11 7.02
N PRO A 532 19.02 29.47 7.72
CA PRO A 532 19.21 30.81 8.27
C PRO A 532 19.62 31.86 7.22
N ILE A 533 20.18 31.44 6.07
CA ILE A 533 20.72 32.34 5.03
C ILE A 533 20.36 31.81 3.64
N ALA A 534 19.94 32.69 2.72
CA ALA A 534 19.40 32.37 1.39
C ALA A 534 20.29 31.47 0.50
N ASN A 535 21.61 31.51 0.66
CA ASN A 535 22.57 30.77 -0.16
C ASN A 535 23.07 29.47 0.48
N GLN A 536 22.52 29.08 1.63
CA GLN A 536 22.92 27.85 2.29
C GLN A 536 22.33 26.63 1.57
N ALA A 537 23.16 25.61 1.35
CA ALA A 537 22.69 24.35 0.79
C ALA A 537 21.74 23.62 1.76
N PRO A 538 20.66 23.00 1.26
CA PRO A 538 19.76 22.19 2.07
C PRO A 538 20.47 20.98 2.67
N LYS A 539 19.99 20.52 3.84
CA LYS A 539 20.57 19.39 4.58
C LYS A 539 19.90 18.05 4.27
N GLU A 540 18.73 18.08 3.66
CA GLU A 540 17.93 16.90 3.37
C GLU A 540 18.56 16.07 2.26
N THR A 541 18.76 14.77 2.50
CA THR A 541 19.51 13.86 1.61
C THR A 541 18.76 12.55 1.34
N LEU A 542 17.62 12.31 2.00
CA LEU A 542 16.89 11.03 1.92
C LEU A 542 15.70 11.10 0.96
N GLY A 543 15.39 9.95 0.34
CA GLY A 543 14.33 9.79 -0.64
C GLY A 543 14.55 10.67 -1.87
N LEU A 544 13.52 11.38 -2.32
CA LEU A 544 13.54 12.29 -3.47
C LEU A 544 14.30 13.61 -3.22
N TYR A 545 14.80 13.84 -2.01
CA TYR A 545 15.78 14.89 -1.75
C TYR A 545 17.20 14.47 -2.17
N HIS A 546 17.42 13.17 -2.38
CA HIS A 546 18.62 12.64 -3.01
C HIS A 546 18.54 12.86 -4.53
N ALA A 547 19.48 13.61 -5.09
CA ALA A 547 19.47 13.98 -6.51
C ALA A 547 19.46 12.78 -7.48
N PRO A 548 20.19 11.67 -7.24
CA PRO A 548 20.05 10.45 -8.04
C PRO A 548 18.64 9.86 -8.07
N GLN A 549 17.93 9.85 -6.93
CA GLN A 549 16.56 9.32 -6.83
C GLN A 549 15.58 10.17 -7.63
N LEU A 550 15.64 11.49 -7.48
CA LEU A 550 14.75 12.40 -8.20
C LEU A 550 15.05 12.41 -9.70
N ARG A 551 16.31 12.32 -10.10
CA ARG A 551 16.72 12.23 -11.51
C ARG A 551 16.17 10.97 -12.18
N ALA A 552 16.26 9.82 -11.51
CA ALA A 552 15.67 8.58 -12.00
C ALA A 552 14.14 8.72 -12.19
N LEU A 553 13.46 9.40 -11.26
CA LEU A 553 12.01 9.65 -11.37
C LEU A 553 11.68 10.63 -12.51
N ARG A 554 12.42 11.75 -12.60
CA ARG A 554 12.25 12.79 -13.63
C ARG A 554 12.48 12.24 -15.05
N ALA A 555 13.40 11.30 -15.22
CA ALA A 555 13.69 10.67 -16.52
C ALA A 555 12.44 10.09 -17.19
N SER A 556 11.39 9.77 -16.43
CA SER A 556 10.10 9.31 -16.95
C SER A 556 9.43 10.30 -17.91
N ILE A 557 9.69 11.61 -17.78
CA ILE A 557 9.18 12.64 -18.70
C ILE A 557 9.87 12.56 -20.07
N GLY A 558 11.12 12.09 -20.13
CA GLY A 558 11.96 12.19 -21.31
C GLY A 558 12.61 13.57 -21.48
N VAL A 559 13.13 13.86 -22.67
CA VAL A 559 13.80 15.14 -22.99
C VAL A 559 12.74 16.23 -23.16
N LEU A 560 12.76 17.22 -22.27
CA LEU A 560 11.95 18.44 -22.40
C LEU A 560 12.75 19.49 -23.15
N ASN A 561 12.30 19.86 -24.35
CA ASN A 561 12.83 21.02 -25.05
C ASN A 561 12.17 22.30 -24.50
N PRO A 562 12.95 23.34 -24.14
CA PRO A 562 12.37 24.61 -23.71
C PRO A 562 11.39 25.17 -24.77
N GLY A 563 10.17 25.49 -24.37
CA GLY A 563 9.15 26.08 -25.26
C GLY A 563 8.19 25.10 -25.93
N THR A 564 8.34 23.77 -25.76
CA THR A 564 7.38 22.78 -26.27
C THR A 564 6.32 22.45 -25.21
N SER A 565 5.03 22.54 -25.57
CA SER A 565 3.92 22.09 -24.73
C SER A 565 3.77 20.57 -24.77
N MET A 566 3.67 19.90 -23.62
CA MET A 566 3.34 18.48 -23.57
C MET A 566 1.86 18.24 -23.87
N THR A 567 1.56 17.28 -24.74
CA THR A 567 0.20 16.79 -25.00
C THR A 567 -0.29 15.87 -23.87
N GLY A 568 -1.61 15.69 -23.76
CA GLY A 568 -2.20 14.80 -22.74
C GLY A 568 -1.72 13.35 -22.84
N ASP A 569 -1.45 12.86 -24.06
CA ASP A 569 -0.92 11.51 -24.30
C ASP A 569 0.55 11.37 -23.87
N GLU A 570 1.36 12.41 -24.04
CA GLU A 570 2.74 12.43 -23.54
C GLU A 570 2.79 12.44 -22.01
N VAL A 571 1.88 13.19 -21.38
CA VAL A 571 1.72 13.15 -19.92
C VAL A 571 1.33 11.73 -19.47
N LEU A 572 0.38 11.08 -20.13
CA LEU A 572 0.01 9.70 -19.82
C LEU A 572 1.19 8.74 -20.01
N LYS A 573 1.95 8.86 -21.10
CA LYS A 573 3.17 8.07 -21.34
C LYS A 573 4.18 8.24 -20.21
N SER A 574 4.40 9.48 -19.77
CA SER A 574 5.33 9.77 -18.67
C SER A 574 4.89 9.17 -17.34
N ILE A 575 3.58 9.16 -17.07
CA ILE A 575 3.00 8.53 -15.88
C ILE A 575 3.19 7.01 -15.90
N VAL A 576 2.90 6.37 -17.05
CA VAL A 576 3.06 4.92 -17.19
C VAL A 576 4.55 4.54 -17.06
N ARG A 577 5.47 5.36 -17.60
CA ARG A 577 6.91 5.20 -17.38
C ARG A 577 7.31 5.35 -15.91
N ALA A 578 6.75 6.32 -15.19
CA ALA A 578 7.02 6.49 -13.77
C ALA A 578 6.59 5.27 -12.95
N ARG A 579 5.53 4.56 -13.35
CA ARG A 579 5.05 3.31 -12.72
C ARG A 579 5.91 2.08 -13.03
N ARG A 580 6.90 2.15 -13.93
CA ARG A 580 7.72 0.98 -14.33
C ARG A 580 8.38 0.29 -13.13
N PRO A 581 8.65 -1.02 -13.21
CA PRO A 581 9.44 -1.71 -12.19
C PRO A 581 10.85 -1.13 -12.09
N THR A 582 11.32 -0.92 -10.86
CA THR A 582 12.66 -0.41 -10.53
C THR A 582 13.49 -1.48 -9.82
N LYS A 583 14.82 -1.27 -9.68
CA LYS A 583 15.65 -2.19 -8.88
C LYS A 583 15.18 -2.22 -7.41
N TYR A 584 14.71 -1.09 -6.90
CA TYR A 584 14.13 -0.99 -5.56
C TYR A 584 12.87 -1.85 -5.40
N ASP A 585 11.95 -1.78 -6.37
CA ASP A 585 10.70 -2.53 -6.34
C ASP A 585 10.97 -4.03 -6.34
N VAL A 586 11.88 -4.49 -7.20
CA VAL A 586 12.27 -5.89 -7.34
C VAL A 586 12.84 -6.47 -6.03
N ILE A 587 13.56 -5.67 -5.23
CA ILE A 587 14.12 -6.17 -3.96
C ILE A 587 13.08 -6.21 -2.83
N ASN A 588 12.09 -5.32 -2.85
CA ASN A 588 11.18 -5.13 -1.71
C ASN A 588 9.75 -5.66 -1.95
N TYR A 589 9.34 -5.84 -3.21
CA TYR A 589 8.01 -6.26 -3.62
C TYR A 589 8.07 -7.45 -4.57
N LEU A 590 6.95 -8.17 -4.71
CA LEU A 590 6.80 -9.21 -5.73
C LEU A 590 6.31 -8.55 -7.03
N VAL A 591 7.14 -8.53 -8.07
CA VAL A 591 6.79 -7.95 -9.38
C VAL A 591 6.28 -9.06 -10.31
N PRO A 592 5.14 -8.90 -11.00
CA PRO A 592 4.67 -9.89 -11.95
C PRO A 592 5.60 -10.08 -13.16
N ASP A 593 5.72 -11.33 -13.63
CA ASP A 593 6.35 -11.65 -14.92
C ASP A 593 5.25 -11.86 -15.99
N PHE A 594 5.45 -11.26 -17.15
CA PHE A 594 4.53 -11.27 -18.28
C PHE A 594 5.06 -12.05 -19.48
N ARG A 595 6.19 -12.75 -19.36
CA ARG A 595 6.75 -13.57 -20.44
C ARG A 595 5.85 -14.76 -20.76
N GLU A 596 5.65 -15.02 -22.04
CA GLU A 596 5.03 -16.23 -22.54
C GLU A 596 6.07 -17.35 -22.50
N VAL A 597 6.02 -18.20 -21.46
CA VAL A 597 6.82 -19.42 -21.44
C VAL A 597 6.02 -20.51 -22.17
N PRO A 598 6.59 -21.15 -23.22
CA PRO A 598 5.99 -22.33 -23.84
C PRO A 598 5.76 -23.41 -22.76
N ASP A 599 4.65 -24.15 -22.86
CA ASP A 599 4.26 -25.19 -21.88
C ASP A 599 3.97 -24.65 -20.47
N LYS A 600 2.98 -23.75 -20.36
CA LYS A 600 2.48 -23.26 -19.07
C LYS A 600 1.99 -24.42 -18.19
N ASN A 601 2.81 -24.83 -17.22
CA ASN A 601 2.33 -25.48 -16.02
C ASN A 601 1.39 -24.51 -15.28
N ASN A 602 0.20 -25.01 -14.89
CA ASN A 602 -0.90 -24.30 -14.19
C ASN A 602 -0.54 -23.66 -12.82
N ALA A 603 0.74 -23.43 -12.54
CA ALA A 603 1.27 -22.92 -11.28
C ALA A 603 1.65 -21.43 -11.33
N ALA A 604 1.69 -20.79 -12.52
CA ALA A 604 1.96 -19.36 -12.61
C ALA A 604 0.72 -18.53 -12.19
N PRO A 605 0.90 -17.43 -11.45
CA PRO A 605 -0.20 -16.59 -10.96
C PRO A 605 -1.04 -15.98 -12.09
N MET A 606 -2.30 -15.64 -11.77
CA MET A 606 -3.37 -15.26 -12.72
C MET A 606 -3.23 -13.84 -13.30
N VAL A 607 -2.01 -13.42 -13.62
CA VAL A 607 -1.78 -12.16 -14.31
C VAL A 607 -1.86 -12.42 -15.81
N GLN A 608 -2.82 -11.77 -16.47
CA GLN A 608 -3.02 -11.92 -17.90
C GLN A 608 -2.74 -10.59 -18.61
N ARG A 609 -1.85 -10.65 -19.59
CA ARG A 609 -1.56 -9.53 -20.49
C ARG A 609 -2.79 -9.23 -21.35
N LEU A 610 -3.15 -7.95 -21.45
CA LEU A 610 -4.19 -7.42 -22.32
C LEU A 610 -3.55 -6.63 -23.49
N ASN A 611 -4.38 -5.89 -24.21
CA ASN A 611 -3.98 -5.12 -25.40
C ASN A 611 -2.77 -4.20 -25.12
N SER A 612 -1.92 -4.07 -26.15
CA SER A 612 -0.84 -3.08 -26.13
C SER A 612 -1.41 -1.68 -26.27
N ILE A 613 -0.79 -0.73 -25.57
CA ILE A 613 -1.14 0.68 -25.61
C ILE A 613 -0.05 1.37 -26.41
N SER A 614 -0.33 1.69 -27.68
CA SER A 614 0.40 2.62 -28.58
C SER A 614 1.88 2.92 -28.24
N GLY A 615 2.74 1.90 -28.20
CA GLY A 615 4.19 2.06 -27.95
C GLY A 615 4.58 2.46 -26.52
N VAL A 616 3.62 2.44 -25.58
CA VAL A 616 3.78 2.77 -24.14
C VAL A 616 3.86 1.50 -23.30
N GLY A 617 3.41 0.34 -23.78
CA GLY A 617 3.41 -0.90 -23.00
C GLY A 617 2.13 -1.69 -23.22
N PHE A 618 1.61 -2.32 -22.16
CA PHE A 618 0.37 -3.09 -22.22
C PHE A 618 -0.44 -2.97 -20.92
N ALA A 619 -1.75 -3.08 -21.04
CA ALA A 619 -2.62 -3.28 -19.88
C ALA A 619 -2.54 -4.74 -19.43
N TYR A 620 -2.82 -5.00 -18.16
CA TYR A 620 -2.93 -6.36 -17.65
C TYR A 620 -4.06 -6.47 -16.64
N LYS A 621 -4.61 -7.68 -16.50
CA LYS A 621 -5.58 -7.99 -15.44
C LYS A 621 -4.96 -8.89 -14.37
N LEU A 622 -5.22 -8.54 -13.12
CA LEU A 622 -4.81 -9.26 -11.91
C LEU A 622 -6.07 -9.76 -11.21
N PHE A 623 -6.10 -11.03 -10.81
CA PHE A 623 -7.18 -11.55 -9.97
C PHE A 623 -7.13 -10.88 -8.58
N ALA A 624 -8.08 -10.00 -8.31
CA ALA A 624 -8.16 -9.19 -7.11
C ALA A 624 -9.60 -8.69 -6.96
N PRO A 625 -10.53 -9.53 -6.47
CA PRO A 625 -11.95 -9.21 -6.49
C PRO A 625 -12.29 -8.04 -5.55
N LEU A 626 -13.14 -7.12 -6.02
CA LEU A 626 -13.59 -5.94 -5.26
C LEU A 626 -14.87 -6.22 -4.48
N MET A 627 -15.86 -6.87 -5.10
CA MET A 627 -17.15 -7.15 -4.48
C MET A 627 -17.87 -8.32 -5.16
N GLY A 628 -18.79 -8.95 -4.45
CA GLY A 628 -19.61 -10.05 -4.95
C GLY A 628 -20.31 -10.83 -3.84
N PRO A 629 -21.33 -11.65 -4.14
CA PRO A 629 -22.20 -12.27 -3.12
C PRO A 629 -21.44 -13.14 -2.10
N ASN A 630 -20.32 -13.72 -2.52
CA ASN A 630 -19.46 -14.60 -1.72
C ASN A 630 -18.17 -13.90 -1.23
N LEU A 631 -18.15 -12.57 -1.15
CA LEU A 631 -17.00 -11.77 -0.73
C LEU A 631 -17.30 -10.98 0.56
N LEU A 632 -16.27 -10.32 1.11
CA LEU A 632 -16.38 -9.45 2.29
C LEU A 632 -17.40 -8.33 2.05
N TYR A 633 -17.35 -7.76 0.85
CA TYR A 633 -18.28 -6.73 0.39
C TYR A 633 -19.23 -7.35 -0.62
N LYS A 634 -20.50 -7.53 -0.24
CA LYS A 634 -21.48 -8.25 -1.05
C LYS A 634 -22.10 -7.36 -2.10
N THR A 635 -22.39 -6.14 -1.71
CA THR A 635 -23.04 -5.12 -2.52
C THR A 635 -22.18 -3.86 -2.60
N PRO A 636 -22.40 -2.99 -3.60
CA PRO A 636 -21.81 -1.67 -3.60
C PRO A 636 -22.11 -0.90 -2.30
N ASP A 637 -23.31 -1.05 -1.73
CA ASP A 637 -23.72 -0.34 -0.52
C ASP A 637 -22.91 -0.74 0.72
N ASP A 638 -22.44 -1.98 0.81
CA ASP A 638 -21.50 -2.40 1.87
C ASP A 638 -20.19 -1.62 1.78
N VAL A 639 -19.65 -1.46 0.56
CA VAL A 639 -18.43 -0.67 0.32
C VAL A 639 -18.67 0.80 0.63
N LYS A 640 -19.83 1.35 0.23
CA LYS A 640 -20.20 2.74 0.53
C LYS A 640 -20.25 2.99 2.05
N SER A 641 -20.83 2.08 2.81
CA SER A 641 -20.91 2.18 4.28
C SER A 641 -19.53 2.25 4.93
N VAL A 642 -18.60 1.39 4.50
CA VAL A 642 -17.22 1.39 5.01
C VAL A 642 -16.47 2.66 4.61
N ILE A 643 -16.65 3.15 3.37
CA ILE A 643 -16.07 4.41 2.90
C ILE A 643 -16.57 5.59 3.73
N THR A 644 -17.89 5.71 3.92
CA THR A 644 -18.49 6.80 4.70
C THR A 644 -17.98 6.78 6.12
N LYS A 645 -17.99 5.62 6.79
CA LYS A 645 -17.40 5.46 8.13
C LYS A 645 -15.94 5.92 8.14
N TYR A 646 -15.13 5.49 7.17
CA TYR A 646 -13.73 5.87 7.10
C TYR A 646 -13.52 7.38 6.94
N ILE A 647 -14.26 8.03 6.03
CA ILE A 647 -14.19 9.48 5.82
C ILE A 647 -14.62 10.24 7.07
N ASP A 648 -15.74 9.86 7.69
CA ASP A 648 -16.26 10.52 8.90
C ASP A 648 -15.28 10.43 10.06
N THR A 649 -14.61 9.29 10.19
CA THR A 649 -13.63 9.05 11.26
C THR A 649 -12.35 9.89 11.08
N ASN A 650 -12.10 10.44 9.87
CA ASN A 650 -11.02 11.39 9.62
C ASN A 650 -11.39 12.86 10.00
N GLY A 651 -12.60 13.13 10.48
CA GLY A 651 -13.06 14.47 10.89
C GLY A 651 -12.08 15.26 11.76
N PRO A 652 -11.50 14.69 12.83
CA PRO A 652 -10.53 15.40 13.67
C PRO A 652 -9.28 15.89 12.91
N ALA A 653 -8.88 15.19 11.86
CA ALA A 653 -7.75 15.58 11.02
C ALA A 653 -8.10 16.78 10.11
N VAL A 654 -9.37 16.84 9.64
CA VAL A 654 -9.93 17.97 8.89
C VAL A 654 -10.02 19.21 9.80
N ASP A 655 -10.53 19.04 11.03
CA ASP A 655 -10.67 20.12 12.01
C ASP A 655 -9.31 20.72 12.43
N ALA A 656 -8.29 19.87 12.61
CA ALA A 656 -6.93 20.32 12.92
C ALA A 656 -6.34 21.21 11.81
N TYR A 657 -6.61 20.88 10.54
CA TYR A 657 -6.19 21.69 9.40
C TYR A 657 -6.98 23.01 9.29
N LEU A 658 -8.31 22.98 9.43
CA LEU A 658 -9.15 24.17 9.42
C LEU A 658 -8.76 25.16 10.54
N SER A 659 -8.51 24.64 11.74
CA SER A 659 -8.02 25.42 12.88
C SER A 659 -6.66 26.09 12.59
N SER A 660 -5.78 25.38 11.88
CA SER A 660 -4.49 25.91 11.48
C SER A 660 -4.61 27.01 10.41
N LEU A 661 -5.51 26.84 9.44
CA LEU A 661 -5.83 27.87 8.45
C LEU A 661 -6.41 29.13 9.11
N LEU A 662 -7.30 28.97 10.10
CA LEU A 662 -7.82 30.09 10.87
C LEU A 662 -6.70 30.83 11.61
N GLY A 663 -5.75 30.11 12.22
CA GLY A 663 -4.61 30.72 12.90
C GLY A 663 -3.77 31.61 11.98
N VAL A 664 -3.51 31.14 10.75
CA VAL A 664 -2.80 31.93 9.72
C VAL A 664 -3.65 33.13 9.28
N ALA A 665 -4.94 32.90 8.99
CA ALA A 665 -5.84 33.97 8.56
C ALA A 665 -6.00 35.06 9.63
N ASN A 666 -6.11 34.70 10.91
CA ASN A 666 -6.15 35.63 12.04
C ASN A 666 -4.82 36.40 12.19
N SER A 667 -3.69 35.76 11.93
CA SER A 667 -2.39 36.44 11.94
C SER A 667 -2.29 37.51 10.85
N ILE A 668 -2.79 37.23 9.64
CA ILE A 668 -2.87 38.21 8.54
C ILE A 668 -3.89 39.31 8.89
N PHE A 669 -5.06 38.94 9.43
CA PHE A 669 -6.11 39.86 9.80
C PHE A 669 -5.64 40.89 10.85
N ASN A 670 -4.85 40.44 11.84
CA ASN A 670 -4.35 41.29 12.92
C ASN A 670 -3.18 42.20 12.51
N LEU A 671 -2.53 41.95 11.36
CA LEU A 671 -1.50 42.82 10.78
C LEU A 671 -2.09 44.01 9.98
N ALA A 672 -3.41 44.05 9.80
CA ALA A 672 -4.07 45.00 8.90
C ALA A 672 -4.13 46.44 9.46
N THR A 673 -3.43 47.38 8.81
CA THR A 673 -3.59 48.83 9.00
C THR A 673 -4.54 49.50 7.99
N GLN A 674 -4.93 48.81 6.89
CA GLN A 674 -5.93 49.24 5.91
C GLN A 674 -6.82 48.07 5.41
N GLY A 675 -7.94 48.40 4.73
CA GLY A 675 -9.05 47.48 4.39
C GLY A 675 -8.69 46.22 3.59
N ASP A 676 -7.74 46.29 2.65
CA ASP A 676 -7.42 45.20 1.71
C ASP A 676 -6.86 43.93 2.37
N ASN A 677 -6.14 44.07 3.50
CA ASN A 677 -5.59 42.92 4.23
C ASN A 677 -6.67 42.05 4.89
N LYS A 678 -7.85 42.62 5.17
CA LYS A 678 -8.98 41.86 5.75
C LYS A 678 -9.62 40.94 4.71
N ASP A 679 -9.69 41.38 3.46
CA ASP A 679 -10.23 40.56 2.36
C ASP A 679 -9.25 39.46 1.94
N ALA A 680 -7.94 39.73 1.96
CA ALA A 680 -6.91 38.71 1.79
C ALA A 680 -6.99 37.62 2.88
N ALA A 681 -7.12 37.99 4.16
CA ALA A 681 -7.32 37.04 5.26
C ALA A 681 -8.60 36.21 5.09
N ARG A 682 -9.70 36.86 4.68
CA ARG A 682 -10.99 36.19 4.42
C ARG A 682 -10.97 35.26 3.22
N SER A 683 -10.06 35.47 2.25
CA SER A 683 -9.87 34.56 1.12
C SER A 683 -9.23 33.22 1.50
N ILE A 684 -8.49 33.18 2.62
CA ILE A 684 -7.93 31.94 3.19
C ILE A 684 -8.97 31.27 4.08
N HIS A 685 -9.61 32.05 4.96
CA HIS A 685 -10.62 31.55 5.88
C HIS A 685 -11.72 32.60 6.11
N THR A 686 -12.97 32.31 5.73
CA THR A 686 -14.07 33.29 5.83
C THR A 686 -14.30 33.82 7.25
N ASN A 687 -14.01 33.02 8.28
CA ASN A 687 -14.17 33.41 9.69
C ASN A 687 -12.95 34.18 10.27
N ALA A 688 -12.03 34.67 9.43
CA ALA A 688 -10.91 35.48 9.89
C ALA A 688 -11.37 36.67 10.75
N GLY A 689 -10.71 36.89 11.88
CA GLY A 689 -11.09 37.85 12.92
C GLY A 689 -12.06 37.28 13.98
N THR A 690 -12.39 35.99 13.93
CA THR A 690 -13.25 35.31 14.91
C THR A 690 -12.55 34.08 15.52
N THR A 691 -13.22 33.43 16.47
CA THR A 691 -12.79 32.18 17.10
C THR A 691 -13.39 30.92 16.47
N SER A 692 -14.27 31.06 15.46
CA SER A 692 -14.96 29.93 14.83
C SER A 692 -14.08 29.21 13.83
N GLN A 693 -13.61 28.02 14.21
CA GLN A 693 -12.68 27.17 13.44
C GLN A 693 -13.31 26.51 12.21
N THR A 694 -14.63 26.30 12.21
CA THR A 694 -15.34 25.59 11.14
C THR A 694 -16.14 26.57 10.29
N PRO A 695 -15.78 26.78 9.01
CA PRO A 695 -16.56 27.61 8.10
C PRO A 695 -17.89 26.94 7.73
N ALA A 696 -18.91 27.73 7.41
CA ALA A 696 -20.19 27.20 6.94
C ALA A 696 -20.04 26.43 5.61
N LEU A 697 -20.88 25.41 5.41
CA LEU A 697 -20.94 24.69 4.14
C LEU A 697 -21.41 25.59 3.00
N LEU A 698 -20.88 25.33 1.80
CA LEU A 698 -21.25 26.05 0.58
C LEU A 698 -22.70 25.76 0.17
N ILE A 699 -23.37 26.77 -0.39
CA ILE A 699 -24.75 26.65 -0.88
C ILE A 699 -24.82 25.84 -2.19
N PRO A 700 -25.94 25.14 -2.47
CA PRO A 700 -26.19 24.51 -3.77
C PRO A 700 -26.43 25.56 -4.85
N ALA A 701 -25.36 26.02 -5.49
CA ALA A 701 -25.38 27.00 -6.58
C ALA A 701 -24.23 26.71 -7.56
N PRO A 702 -24.30 27.15 -8.83
CA PRO A 702 -23.17 27.08 -9.75
C PRO A 702 -22.01 27.96 -9.26
N SER A 703 -20.77 27.60 -9.59
CA SER A 703 -19.55 28.31 -9.17
C SER A 703 -19.46 29.76 -9.67
N SER A 704 -20.29 30.14 -10.63
CA SER A 704 -20.44 31.51 -11.14
C SER A 704 -21.32 32.41 -10.26
N ASP A 705 -21.99 31.86 -9.23
CA ASP A 705 -22.84 32.61 -8.32
C ASP A 705 -21.99 33.48 -7.35
N PRO A 706 -22.23 34.80 -7.25
CA PRO A 706 -21.56 35.67 -6.28
C PRO A 706 -21.74 35.23 -4.81
N GLY A 707 -22.79 34.46 -4.48
CA GLY A 707 -23.04 33.91 -3.14
C GLY A 707 -22.17 32.72 -2.75
N CYS A 708 -21.40 32.17 -3.70
CA CYS A 708 -20.46 31.08 -3.44
C CYS A 708 -19.21 31.59 -2.72
N LYS A 709 -19.22 31.56 -1.39
CA LYS A 709 -18.06 31.90 -0.53
C LYS A 709 -16.79 31.22 -1.06
N THR A 710 -15.86 32.03 -1.57
CA THR A 710 -14.76 31.57 -2.43
C THR A 710 -13.51 31.10 -1.68
N ASP A 711 -13.50 31.16 -0.36
CA ASP A 711 -12.31 30.94 0.45
C ASP A 711 -11.85 29.48 0.50
N LEU A 712 -10.56 29.29 0.71
CA LEU A 712 -9.92 27.97 0.71
C LEU A 712 -10.51 27.04 1.77
N ALA A 713 -10.71 27.55 2.99
CA ALA A 713 -11.22 26.77 4.12
C ALA A 713 -12.66 26.29 3.90
N SER A 714 -13.57 27.14 3.41
CA SER A 714 -14.95 26.73 3.10
C SER A 714 -15.01 25.64 2.03
N LYS A 715 -14.18 25.73 0.99
CA LYS A 715 -14.08 24.71 -0.07
C LYS A 715 -13.56 23.39 0.44
N PHE A 716 -12.52 23.43 1.26
CA PHE A 716 -11.97 22.24 1.90
C PHE A 716 -12.98 21.59 2.85
N ASN A 717 -13.64 22.38 3.70
CA ASN A 717 -14.67 21.88 4.62
C ASN A 717 -15.84 21.24 3.85
N HIS A 718 -16.34 21.90 2.81
CA HIS A 718 -17.41 21.36 1.97
C HIS A 718 -16.99 20.06 1.28
N PHE A 719 -15.75 19.97 0.77
CA PHE A 719 -15.26 18.75 0.12
C PHE A 719 -15.25 17.53 1.05
N PHE A 720 -14.83 17.68 2.32
CA PHE A 720 -14.73 16.56 3.25
C PHE A 720 -16.02 16.27 4.03
N VAL A 721 -16.83 17.28 4.34
CA VAL A 721 -17.97 17.15 5.27
C VAL A 721 -19.32 17.12 4.54
N ALA A 722 -19.48 17.80 3.40
CA ALA A 722 -20.79 17.93 2.78
C ALA A 722 -21.28 16.62 2.11
N GLU A 723 -22.59 16.51 1.95
CA GLU A 723 -23.26 15.38 1.29
C GLU A 723 -23.84 15.74 -0.09
N TYR A 724 -23.87 17.03 -0.43
CA TYR A 724 -24.40 17.57 -1.66
C TYR A 724 -23.36 18.40 -2.39
N THR A 725 -23.52 18.55 -3.71
CA THR A 725 -22.67 19.41 -4.51
C THR A 725 -23.04 20.88 -4.27
N GLY A 726 -22.10 21.69 -3.81
CA GLY A 726 -22.25 23.13 -3.60
C GLY A 726 -21.11 23.90 -4.27
N CYS A 727 -21.45 24.98 -4.97
CA CYS A 727 -20.50 25.81 -5.74
C CYS A 727 -19.63 24.97 -6.69
N ASP A 728 -20.27 24.00 -7.34
CA ASP A 728 -19.70 22.98 -8.22
C ASP A 728 -18.56 22.11 -7.61
N ILE A 729 -18.39 22.12 -6.29
CA ILE A 729 -17.47 21.20 -5.59
C ILE A 729 -18.23 19.92 -5.29
N ILE A 730 -17.76 18.81 -5.87
CA ILE A 730 -18.30 17.48 -5.60
C ILE A 730 -17.64 16.96 -4.30
N PRO A 731 -18.41 16.64 -3.24
CA PRO A 731 -17.83 16.13 -2.00
C PRO A 731 -17.14 14.79 -2.19
N LEU A 732 -16.13 14.51 -1.35
CA LEU A 732 -15.33 13.29 -1.38
C LEU A 732 -16.19 12.04 -1.27
N LYS A 733 -17.19 12.03 -0.37
CA LYS A 733 -18.12 10.90 -0.20
C LYS A 733 -18.79 10.55 -1.52
N LYS A 734 -19.41 11.53 -2.17
CA LYS A 734 -20.09 11.34 -3.46
C LYS A 734 -19.13 10.88 -4.56
N MET A 735 -17.97 11.53 -4.66
CA MET A 735 -16.93 11.18 -5.63
C MET A 735 -16.44 9.75 -5.49
N MET A 736 -16.24 9.27 -4.26
CA MET A 736 -15.81 7.90 -3.97
C MET A 736 -16.89 6.88 -4.26
N ILE A 737 -18.14 7.20 -3.95
CA ILE A 737 -19.28 6.32 -4.23
C ILE A 737 -19.42 6.12 -5.75
N GLU A 738 -19.33 7.20 -6.53
CA GLU A 738 -19.37 7.15 -7.99
C GLU A 738 -18.16 6.38 -8.55
N TYR A 739 -16.96 6.61 -8.01
CA TYR A 739 -15.74 5.88 -8.40
C TYR A 739 -15.89 4.36 -8.23
N ILE A 740 -16.33 3.91 -7.05
CA ILE A 740 -16.54 2.48 -6.76
C ILE A 740 -17.68 1.91 -7.61
N SER A 741 -18.75 2.67 -7.83
CA SER A 741 -19.85 2.25 -8.71
C SER A 741 -19.37 2.05 -10.14
N ASN A 742 -18.47 2.89 -10.63
CA ASN A 742 -17.87 2.72 -11.96
C ASN A 742 -16.92 1.51 -12.00
N ALA A 743 -16.13 1.31 -10.95
CA ALA A 743 -15.24 0.16 -10.81
C ALA A 743 -15.98 -1.18 -10.70
N SER A 744 -17.24 -1.17 -10.25
CA SER A 744 -18.09 -2.37 -10.16
C SER A 744 -18.83 -2.74 -11.44
N THR A 745 -18.85 -1.86 -12.45
CA THR A 745 -19.54 -2.14 -13.71
C THR A 745 -18.78 -3.14 -14.60
N ASN A 746 -19.50 -4.16 -15.06
CA ASN A 746 -19.01 -5.11 -16.06
C ASN A 746 -19.19 -4.51 -17.47
N ALA A 747 -18.25 -3.69 -17.90
CA ALA A 747 -18.21 -3.17 -19.26
C ALA A 747 -17.37 -4.08 -20.18
N ALA A 748 -17.94 -4.49 -21.32
CA ALA A 748 -17.21 -5.05 -22.47
C ALA A 748 -16.21 -6.19 -22.17
N GLY A 749 -16.58 -7.17 -21.34
CA GLY A 749 -15.75 -8.38 -21.10
C GLY A 749 -14.53 -8.19 -20.20
N LEU A 750 -14.41 -7.05 -19.49
CA LEU A 750 -13.26 -6.72 -18.64
C LEU A 750 -13.42 -7.08 -17.15
N ASP A 751 -14.58 -7.61 -16.73
CA ASP A 751 -14.92 -8.08 -15.37
C ASP A 751 -14.14 -7.39 -14.23
N LYS A 752 -14.32 -6.06 -14.13
CA LYS A 752 -13.62 -5.21 -13.14
C LYS A 752 -14.02 -5.53 -11.70
N SER A 753 -15.13 -6.23 -11.53
CA SER A 753 -15.60 -6.73 -10.24
C SER A 753 -14.66 -7.80 -9.68
N LEU A 754 -14.18 -8.73 -10.52
CA LEU A 754 -13.29 -9.82 -10.13
C LEU A 754 -11.80 -9.52 -10.38
N TYR A 755 -11.49 -8.65 -11.34
CA TYR A 755 -10.11 -8.35 -11.72
C TYR A 755 -9.77 -6.86 -11.56
N TYR A 756 -8.56 -6.59 -11.07
CA TYR A 756 -7.96 -5.26 -11.12
C TYR A 756 -7.21 -5.08 -12.46
N ILE A 757 -7.33 -3.90 -13.06
CA ILE A 757 -6.68 -3.58 -14.34
C ILE A 757 -5.54 -2.61 -14.07
N GLY A 758 -4.32 -3.08 -14.28
CA GLY A 758 -3.10 -2.29 -14.17
C GLY A 758 -2.48 -1.99 -15.54
N TYR A 759 -1.44 -1.16 -15.52
CA TYR A 759 -0.66 -0.80 -16.69
C TYR A 759 0.79 -1.19 -16.46
N TYR A 760 1.39 -1.86 -17.44
CA TYR A 760 2.79 -2.27 -17.39
C TYR A 760 3.57 -1.62 -18.53
N PHE A 761 4.63 -0.92 -18.16
CA PHE A 761 5.59 -0.38 -19.11
C PHE A 761 6.70 -1.41 -19.33
N ASN A 762 6.81 -1.93 -20.54
CA ASN A 762 7.93 -2.78 -20.96
C ASN A 762 8.79 -1.98 -21.92
N GLU A 763 10.00 -1.62 -21.50
CA GLU A 763 10.92 -0.81 -22.30
C GLU A 763 11.93 -1.75 -22.99
N PRO A 764 11.90 -1.89 -24.33
CA PRO A 764 13.01 -2.51 -25.04
C PRO A 764 14.20 -1.52 -25.00
N GLY A 765 15.22 -1.82 -24.19
CA GLY A 765 16.48 -1.07 -24.18
C GLY A 765 16.55 0.15 -23.24
N SER A 766 15.94 0.10 -22.05
CA SER A 766 16.04 1.18 -21.06
C SER A 766 17.47 1.40 -20.54
N ASP A 767 17.78 2.64 -20.15
CA ASP A 767 19.01 2.99 -19.40
C ASP A 767 19.15 2.21 -18.08
N LEU A 768 18.05 1.63 -17.55
CA LEU A 768 18.07 0.80 -16.35
C LEU A 768 18.55 -0.63 -16.62
N ASN A 769 18.50 -1.12 -17.87
CA ASN A 769 19.01 -2.42 -18.32
C ASN A 769 18.56 -3.63 -17.44
N LEU A 770 17.37 -3.57 -16.83
CA LEU A 770 16.85 -4.68 -16.04
C LEU A 770 16.51 -5.86 -16.96
N LYS A 771 17.30 -6.93 -16.85
CA LYS A 771 17.02 -8.17 -17.58
C LYS A 771 15.76 -8.83 -17.02
N PRO A 772 14.97 -9.56 -17.83
CA PRO A 772 13.79 -10.28 -17.33
C PRO A 772 14.09 -11.22 -16.15
N GLU A 773 15.28 -11.82 -16.12
CA GLU A 773 15.75 -12.65 -15.00
C GLU A 773 15.92 -11.87 -13.68
N GLN A 774 16.23 -10.57 -13.77
CA GLN A 774 16.34 -9.66 -12.63
C GLN A 774 14.97 -9.13 -12.21
N LEU A 775 14.01 -8.99 -13.12
CA LEU A 775 12.62 -8.62 -12.78
C LEU A 775 11.89 -9.77 -12.08
N MET A 776 12.30 -11.01 -12.37
CA MET A 776 11.79 -12.19 -11.69
C MET A 776 12.30 -12.27 -10.25
N THR A 777 11.51 -11.69 -9.36
CA THR A 777 11.65 -11.91 -7.93
C THR A 777 11.29 -13.34 -7.55
N ALA A 778 10.42 -13.98 -8.35
CA ALA A 778 9.97 -15.34 -8.11
C ALA A 778 10.88 -16.43 -8.71
N TYR A 779 11.01 -17.59 -8.04
CA TYR A 779 11.79 -18.74 -8.53
C TYR A 779 11.05 -19.49 -9.63
N TYR A 780 11.74 -19.69 -10.75
CA TYR A 780 11.32 -20.57 -11.84
C TYR A 780 12.23 -21.80 -11.85
N PRO A 781 11.74 -23.01 -11.49
CA PRO A 781 12.55 -24.21 -11.62
C PRO A 781 12.82 -24.48 -13.10
N GLY A 782 14.08 -24.35 -13.51
CA GLY A 782 14.51 -24.76 -14.85
C GLY A 782 14.40 -26.29 -15.07
N PRO A 783 14.66 -26.79 -16.30
CA PRO A 783 14.43 -28.18 -16.69
C PRO A 783 15.23 -29.23 -15.91
N ARG A 784 16.25 -28.83 -15.14
CA ARG A 784 16.97 -29.70 -14.21
C ARG A 784 16.96 -29.06 -12.83
N GLN A 785 16.30 -29.77 -11.92
CA GLN A 785 15.90 -29.37 -10.59
C GLN A 785 17.03 -28.78 -9.74
N GLY A 786 17.15 -27.46 -9.80
CA GLY A 786 17.63 -26.63 -8.69
C GLY A 786 19.00 -26.97 -8.11
N THR A 787 20.08 -26.50 -8.74
CA THR A 787 21.33 -25.93 -8.16
C THR A 787 22.37 -25.84 -9.28
N ARG A 788 23.23 -24.81 -9.26
CA ARG A 788 24.48 -24.88 -10.02
C ARG A 788 25.39 -25.92 -9.36
N LYS A 789 26.30 -26.53 -10.12
CA LYS A 789 27.22 -27.60 -9.67
C LYS A 789 28.09 -27.22 -8.44
N ASP A 790 28.18 -25.93 -8.13
CA ASP A 790 28.95 -25.35 -7.02
C ASP A 790 28.13 -25.13 -5.73
N GLY A 791 26.83 -25.49 -5.71
CA GLY A 791 25.96 -25.30 -4.56
C GLY A 791 25.64 -23.84 -4.22
N SER A 792 26.12 -22.87 -5.00
CA SER A 792 25.97 -21.42 -4.72
C SER A 792 24.74 -20.79 -5.39
N GLY A 793 24.18 -21.44 -6.40
CA GLY A 793 23.01 -20.92 -7.09
C GLY A 793 21.71 -21.34 -6.40
N ILE A 794 20.90 -20.37 -5.92
CA ILE A 794 19.43 -20.26 -6.12
C ILE A 794 18.74 -19.33 -5.08
N ALA A 795 19.33 -19.09 -3.90
CA ALA A 795 18.68 -18.28 -2.87
C ALA A 795 18.78 -16.75 -3.11
N ASP A 796 19.85 -16.30 -3.76
CA ASP A 796 20.13 -14.88 -3.90
C ASP A 796 19.56 -14.28 -5.19
N HIS A 797 19.13 -13.04 -5.08
CA HIS A 797 18.54 -12.26 -6.14
C HIS A 797 19.62 -11.88 -7.17
N PRO A 798 19.33 -11.89 -8.49
CA PRO A 798 20.30 -11.54 -9.54
C PRO A 798 20.88 -10.13 -9.45
N LEU A 799 20.19 -9.22 -8.75
CA LEU A 799 20.67 -7.88 -8.41
C LEU A 799 21.54 -7.89 -7.15
N ASN A 800 22.35 -8.94 -6.95
CA ASN A 800 23.14 -9.15 -5.73
C ASN A 800 23.85 -7.85 -5.33
N ILE A 801 23.53 -7.33 -4.14
CA ILE A 801 24.06 -6.09 -3.60
C ILE A 801 25.35 -6.44 -2.85
N ASN A 802 26.49 -6.14 -3.45
CA ASN A 802 27.82 -6.44 -2.91
C ASN A 802 28.47 -5.19 -2.30
N SER A 803 27.83 -4.58 -1.30
CA SER A 803 28.43 -3.46 -0.56
C SER A 803 29.20 -3.97 0.66
N ALA A 804 30.21 -3.22 1.11
CA ALA A 804 30.96 -3.54 2.34
C ALA A 804 30.04 -3.62 3.60
N ASP A 805 28.82 -3.05 3.51
CA ASP A 805 27.76 -3.08 4.52
C ASP A 805 26.61 -4.06 4.17
N SER A 806 26.87 -5.03 3.28
CA SER A 806 25.89 -5.98 2.72
C SER A 806 25.18 -6.86 3.77
N GLU A 807 25.73 -6.99 4.98
CA GLU A 807 25.09 -7.71 6.10
C GLU A 807 23.67 -7.21 6.41
N SER A 808 23.35 -5.96 6.06
CA SER A 808 22.07 -5.32 6.39
C SER A 808 21.01 -5.37 5.26
N TYR A 809 21.35 -5.77 4.03
CA TYR A 809 20.39 -5.90 2.93
C TYR A 809 20.18 -7.35 2.54
N SER A 810 19.03 -7.92 2.93
CA SER A 810 18.65 -9.24 2.45
C SER A 810 18.24 -9.18 0.98
N THR A 811 19.15 -9.63 0.10
CA THR A 811 18.99 -9.80 -1.34
C THR A 811 18.46 -11.20 -1.69
N LYS A 812 17.79 -11.89 -0.78
CA LYS A 812 17.18 -13.19 -1.08
C LYS A 812 16.05 -13.03 -2.10
N ARG A 813 15.91 -13.98 -3.03
CA ARG A 813 14.78 -14.02 -3.98
C ARG A 813 13.46 -14.17 -3.24
N ASN A 814 12.46 -13.42 -3.67
CA ASN A 814 11.13 -13.40 -3.08
C ASN A 814 10.16 -14.20 -3.97
N TYR A 815 9.88 -15.46 -3.66
CA TYR A 815 8.74 -16.21 -4.23
C TYR A 815 7.98 -16.93 -3.15
N TYR A 816 6.67 -17.08 -3.33
CA TYR A 816 5.93 -18.10 -2.61
C TYR A 816 6.11 -19.45 -3.32
N SER A 817 6.77 -20.38 -2.65
CA SER A 817 6.79 -21.82 -2.95
C SER A 817 6.16 -22.61 -1.82
N THR A 818 6.16 -23.93 -1.91
CA THR A 818 5.68 -24.78 -0.83
C THR A 818 6.82 -25.65 -0.32
N LYS A 819 6.96 -25.75 1.00
CA LYS A 819 7.91 -26.67 1.64
C LYS A 819 7.21 -27.47 2.73
N PHE A 820 7.64 -28.72 2.91
CA PHE A 820 7.24 -29.52 4.06
C PHE A 820 7.77 -28.90 5.35
N PHE A 821 7.00 -29.09 6.42
CA PHE A 821 7.31 -28.54 7.71
C PHE A 821 6.98 -29.56 8.80
N GLN A 822 7.82 -29.63 9.84
CA GLN A 822 7.60 -30.58 10.94
C GLN A 822 6.38 -30.16 11.76
N MET A 823 5.45 -31.09 11.97
CA MET A 823 4.21 -30.84 12.73
C MET A 823 4.50 -30.36 14.16
N ALA A 824 5.53 -30.90 14.82
CA ALA A 824 5.92 -30.51 16.17
C ALA A 824 6.22 -29.01 16.35
N LYS A 825 6.60 -28.31 15.26
CA LYS A 825 6.93 -26.88 15.29
C LYS A 825 5.71 -25.96 15.22
N VAL A 826 4.50 -26.50 14.99
CA VAL A 826 3.24 -25.72 14.96
C VAL A 826 2.30 -26.08 16.11
N LEU A 827 2.64 -27.04 16.96
CA LEU A 827 1.81 -27.45 18.10
C LEU A 827 1.97 -26.49 19.28
N ASP A 828 0.88 -26.28 20.04
CA ASP A 828 0.97 -25.76 21.39
C ASP A 828 1.62 -26.79 22.32
N SER A 829 2.22 -26.32 23.42
CA SER A 829 3.00 -27.17 24.32
C SER A 829 2.12 -28.17 25.08
N VAL A 830 2.64 -29.37 25.35
CA VAL A 830 2.06 -30.31 26.33
C VAL A 830 2.04 -29.64 27.72
N PRO A 831 0.93 -29.70 28.48
CA PRO A 831 0.94 -29.33 29.89
C PRO A 831 1.72 -30.39 30.68
N SER A 832 3.04 -30.24 30.78
CA SER A 832 3.88 -31.04 31.66
C SER A 832 4.21 -30.25 32.92
N GLY A 833 3.71 -30.72 34.06
CA GLY A 833 4.01 -30.17 35.38
C GLY A 833 5.51 -30.17 35.65
N GLY A 834 6.03 -29.03 36.10
CA GLY A 834 7.24 -28.99 36.93
C GLY A 834 8.47 -28.25 36.39
N SER A 835 8.67 -28.04 35.08
CA SER A 835 9.80 -27.23 34.59
C SER A 835 9.36 -26.21 33.56
N GLY A 836 9.24 -24.95 34.00
CA GLY A 836 8.74 -23.81 33.24
C GLY A 836 9.63 -23.31 32.10
N ILE A 837 10.28 -24.19 31.33
CA ILE A 837 11.04 -23.80 30.13
C ILE A 837 10.26 -24.24 28.88
N LYS A 838 9.66 -23.26 28.22
CA LYS A 838 8.81 -23.36 27.02
C LYS A 838 9.68 -23.54 25.76
N ASP A 839 10.31 -24.70 25.59
CA ASP A 839 11.33 -24.87 24.54
C ASP A 839 10.78 -24.81 23.10
N TYR A 840 9.58 -25.32 22.85
CA TYR A 840 8.98 -25.38 21.50
C TYR A 840 8.36 -24.05 21.01
N GLN A 841 8.08 -23.10 21.90
CA GLN A 841 7.63 -21.75 21.53
C GLN A 841 8.81 -20.81 21.25
N ASN A 842 10.01 -21.15 21.73
CA ASN A 842 11.19 -20.29 21.64
C ASN A 842 12.06 -20.53 20.39
N GLN A 843 11.87 -21.64 19.64
CA GLN A 843 12.48 -21.89 18.32
C GLN A 843 11.61 -22.93 17.54
N PRO A 844 11.43 -22.91 16.18
CA PRO A 844 11.58 -21.86 15.18
C PRO A 844 10.56 -22.03 14.01
N ALA A 845 9.31 -21.57 14.10
CA ALA A 845 8.43 -21.54 12.91
C ALA A 845 8.78 -20.40 11.93
N LEU A 846 9.43 -19.37 12.46
CA LEU A 846 9.89 -18.16 11.78
C LEU A 846 11.27 -18.30 11.12
N ARG A 847 12.00 -19.41 11.34
CA ARG A 847 13.29 -19.63 10.68
C ARG A 847 13.07 -20.04 9.22
N GLU A 848 13.59 -19.24 8.30
CA GLU A 848 13.76 -19.63 6.90
C GLU A 848 15.00 -20.53 6.70
N SER A 849 15.94 -20.52 7.66
CA SER A 849 17.12 -21.39 7.74
C SER A 849 17.58 -21.54 9.20
N ASP A 850 18.34 -22.59 9.51
CA ASP A 850 18.75 -22.93 10.89
C ASP A 850 19.75 -21.95 11.54
N LYS A 851 20.25 -20.93 10.81
CA LYS A 851 21.45 -20.19 11.25
C LYS A 851 21.24 -18.75 11.74
N GLU A 852 20.21 -18.00 11.33
CA GLU A 852 20.10 -16.57 11.70
C GLU A 852 18.65 -16.06 11.84
N PHE A 853 18.46 -15.10 12.76
CA PHE A 853 17.23 -14.31 12.91
C PHE A 853 17.34 -13.02 12.07
N PRO A 854 16.28 -12.59 11.37
CA PRO A 854 16.22 -11.23 10.85
C PRO A 854 16.37 -10.23 12.01
N ALA A 855 17.27 -9.24 11.87
CA ALA A 855 17.54 -8.26 12.93
C ALA A 855 16.30 -7.42 13.33
N ASP A 856 15.26 -7.40 12.49
CA ASP A 856 13.97 -6.75 12.75
C ASP A 856 12.95 -7.61 13.51
N LEU A 857 13.29 -8.87 13.80
CA LEU A 857 12.57 -9.79 14.69
C LEU A 857 13.40 -10.05 15.96
N ASN A 858 14.27 -9.11 16.36
CA ASN A 858 15.03 -9.19 17.61
C ASN A 858 14.08 -9.14 18.82
N GLY A 859 13.68 -10.32 19.26
CA GLY A 859 12.70 -10.57 20.31
C GLY A 859 11.98 -11.89 19.98
N VAL A 860 11.77 -12.76 20.97
CA VAL A 860 11.05 -14.02 20.75
C VAL A 860 9.59 -13.68 20.42
N ILE A 861 9.25 -13.63 19.14
CA ILE A 861 7.87 -13.41 18.69
C ILE A 861 7.08 -14.67 19.02
N GLN A 862 6.17 -14.56 19.99
CA GLN A 862 5.27 -15.65 20.36
C GLN A 862 4.21 -15.82 19.27
N MET A 863 4.10 -17.02 18.72
CA MET A 863 3.06 -17.35 17.74
C MET A 863 1.67 -17.29 18.38
N LYS A 864 0.73 -16.62 17.70
CA LYS A 864 -0.66 -16.46 18.17
C LYS A 864 -1.65 -17.49 17.61
N ASN A 865 -1.28 -18.26 16.58
CA ASN A 865 -2.14 -19.27 15.95
C ASN A 865 -1.55 -20.71 15.93
N PRO A 866 -1.08 -21.28 17.06
CA PRO A 866 -0.61 -22.67 17.09
C PRO A 866 -1.77 -23.67 16.85
N LEU A 867 -1.44 -24.89 16.44
CA LEU A 867 -2.35 -26.04 16.47
C LEU A 867 -2.47 -26.56 17.90
N LYS A 868 -3.66 -27.00 18.30
CA LYS A 868 -3.86 -27.65 19.60
C LYS A 868 -3.24 -29.04 19.63
N TYR A 869 -2.46 -29.34 20.66
CA TYR A 869 -1.86 -30.64 20.91
C TYR A 869 -2.92 -31.76 21.01
N SER A 870 -4.08 -31.44 21.59
CA SER A 870 -5.21 -32.38 21.71
C SER A 870 -5.76 -32.87 20.37
N GLU A 871 -5.51 -32.16 19.27
CA GLU A 871 -5.96 -32.57 17.93
C GLU A 871 -5.05 -33.62 17.27
N VAL A 872 -3.81 -33.78 17.77
CA VAL A 872 -2.79 -34.64 17.15
C VAL A 872 -2.43 -35.85 18.03
N GLY A 873 -2.58 -35.75 19.36
CA GLY A 873 -2.36 -36.85 20.31
C GLY A 873 -0.89 -37.26 20.50
N ASN A 874 -0.61 -38.13 21.47
CA ASN A 874 0.76 -38.55 21.85
C ASN A 874 1.55 -39.33 20.76
N ASN A 875 0.90 -39.76 19.68
CA ASN A 875 1.47 -40.75 18.74
C ASN A 875 2.07 -40.11 17.48
N THR A 876 2.66 -38.92 17.60
CA THR A 876 3.16 -38.12 16.46
C THR A 876 4.51 -38.56 15.89
N TYR A 877 5.11 -39.62 16.44
CA TYR A 877 6.40 -40.10 15.96
C TYR A 877 6.19 -41.13 14.85
N PHE A 878 6.93 -40.92 13.76
CA PHE A 878 7.12 -41.90 12.69
C PHE A 878 7.31 -43.30 13.30
N LEU A 879 6.43 -44.23 12.93
CA LEU A 879 6.46 -45.65 13.29
C LEU A 879 6.36 -45.96 14.80
N ASP A 880 5.16 -45.91 15.37
CA ASP A 880 4.83 -46.84 16.45
C ASP A 880 4.28 -48.14 15.84
N PHE A 881 4.93 -49.26 16.22
CA PHE A 881 4.62 -50.64 15.83
C PHE A 881 3.70 -51.31 16.84
#